data_AF-Q0RGY1-F1
#
_entry.id   AF-Q0RGY1-F1
#
_cell.length_a   1.000
_cell.length_b   1.000
_cell.length_c   1.000
_cell.angle_alpha   90.00
_cell.angle_beta   90.00
_cell.angle_gamma   90.00
#
_symmetry.space_group_name_H-M   'P 1'
#
loop_
_entity.id
_entity.type
_entity.pdbx_description
1 polymer ?
#
loop_
_entity_poly.entity_id
_entity_poly.type
_entity_poly.pdbx_seq_one_letter_code
_entity_poly.pdbx_strand_id
1 'polypeptide(L)'
;MGPWRNGRSGPRPVDRPERRGGMRFVHSGRTFADRRRFLVAAPTGAAALFLLAAVLPGSPGQLRWESWVGLLVAAANVVLGLVARPRWSWVPPFAAASLAAALALALAGASAGSDADMYLVWFPPLCAYVALVTAPMAVLVIAMITGALVAGVAAGGDLGQTAGPMSAALSTVVAGAVVKGLFRAGLLQSHADPLTHLANRAGTLEGGETAVAEIQAEGREAILILVDINRFHEINDALGHVGGDRLLQIIARTLSGLRPIPAFVGRAGGDEFALVFRGMPVPSTVAMAASRPGAPLPVPTAAETKRRRVLGRRVLRQIQGPFQVCGVDVEVDASVGIAVAPRDSTTMSGLLTCADSALLRAKRVGESVGLWDPGITGVRPEEIALYAQLRTAITRGELVLYYQPLQSACSGGIVGAEALLRWHHPTRGLLAPGVFLPVAERSPLIADLTRWVLDEALRQCAAWADEGLRLPVSVNLSARMLVLDDLPQVVAGSLAAHGLASDVLTLEITESALVTQPTRAATMLSELRTQGVSLSLDDFGTGYSSMEILKTLPFDEVKIDRGFVTDARGSLPDAAIVRSVLDLGHRLGLRVVGEGIEDERTLAMMIDLGCDLLQGEAISVPLPAAKMSELLRSRAAARPSAPPTTLPPTTLPPTTLPASERAPAEWAGGLPRGGLTDGGKVPGEGRAGGETAGGGVAGGVGSAEAGRPDSLPTGDEAGAGPGGRGQQQGVPARSGRRIEGRPPSRS
;
A
#
# COMPACT_ATOMS: atom_id res chain seq x y z
N MET A 1 55.54 -15.33 -39.53
CA MET A 1 54.93 -15.90 -40.76
C MET A 1 53.92 -14.89 -41.32
N GLY A 2 53.57 -14.99 -42.60
CA GLY A 2 52.98 -13.87 -43.37
C GLY A 2 51.47 -13.60 -43.22
N PRO A 3 50.96 -12.47 -43.77
CA PRO A 3 49.68 -11.88 -43.36
C PRO A 3 48.71 -11.52 -44.53
N TRP A 4 47.59 -10.87 -44.20
CA TRP A 4 46.60 -10.19 -45.08
C TRP A 4 45.78 -11.02 -46.08
N ARG A 5 44.44 -10.84 -46.04
CA ARG A 5 43.69 -10.29 -47.19
C ARG A 5 42.31 -9.72 -46.80
N ASN A 6 41.88 -8.69 -47.55
CA ASN A 6 40.58 -8.02 -47.41
C ASN A 6 39.48 -8.70 -48.24
N GLY A 7 38.23 -8.52 -47.82
CA GLY A 7 37.03 -8.83 -48.63
C GLY A 7 35.85 -7.92 -48.27
N ARG A 8 35.67 -6.81 -49.00
CA ARG A 8 34.49 -5.93 -48.86
C ARG A 8 33.34 -6.45 -49.71
N SER A 9 32.12 -6.42 -49.17
CA SER A 9 30.89 -6.25 -49.96
C SER A 9 29.92 -5.35 -49.19
N GLY A 10 29.15 -4.52 -49.90
CA GLY A 10 28.42 -3.39 -49.32
C GLY A 10 26.95 -3.68 -48.99
N PRO A 11 26.25 -2.73 -48.33
CA PRO A 11 24.84 -2.87 -48.01
C PRO A 11 23.94 -2.75 -49.26
N ARG A 12 22.81 -3.45 -49.25
CA ARG A 12 21.63 -3.13 -50.07
C ARG A 12 20.35 -3.19 -49.22
N PRO A 13 19.34 -2.33 -49.46
CA PRO A 13 18.17 -2.18 -48.57
C PRO A 13 16.88 -2.81 -49.14
N VAL A 14 15.73 -2.35 -48.61
CA VAL A 14 14.32 -2.57 -49.01
C VAL A 14 13.55 -3.66 -48.24
N ASP A 15 12.80 -3.17 -47.25
CA ASP A 15 11.41 -3.47 -46.87
C ASP A 15 10.78 -4.86 -47.15
N ARG A 16 10.16 -5.41 -46.10
CA ARG A 16 8.70 -5.64 -46.07
C ARG A 16 8.16 -5.70 -44.62
N PRO A 17 6.87 -5.39 -44.39
CA PRO A 17 6.36 -5.01 -43.06
C PRO A 17 5.84 -6.17 -42.20
N GLU A 18 5.45 -5.80 -40.99
CA GLU A 18 4.81 -6.59 -39.93
C GLU A 18 4.04 -7.85 -40.36
N ARG A 19 4.34 -9.00 -39.73
CA ARG A 19 3.33 -10.00 -39.42
C ARG A 19 2.94 -9.88 -37.95
N ARG A 20 1.77 -9.29 -37.69
CA ARG A 20 1.15 -9.25 -36.35
C ARG A 20 0.91 -10.67 -35.85
N GLY A 21 1.72 -11.11 -34.88
CA GLY A 21 1.51 -12.38 -34.17
C GLY A 21 0.29 -12.28 -33.26
N GLY A 22 -0.88 -12.63 -33.79
CA GLY A 22 -2.13 -12.57 -33.04
C GLY A 22 -2.14 -13.48 -31.80
N MET A 23 -2.65 -12.96 -30.68
CA MET A 23 -2.80 -13.70 -29.42
C MET A 23 -3.60 -14.99 -29.64
N ARG A 24 -2.99 -16.15 -29.38
CA ARG A 24 -3.68 -17.44 -29.36
C ARG A 24 -4.38 -17.64 -28.01
N PHE A 25 -5.61 -17.14 -27.90
CA PHE A 25 -6.45 -17.37 -26.72
C PHE A 25 -6.76 -18.87 -26.52
N VAL A 26 -6.09 -19.51 -25.55
CA VAL A 26 -6.40 -20.87 -25.09
C VAL A 26 -7.41 -20.77 -23.94
N HIS A 27 -8.46 -21.59 -23.95
CA HIS A 27 -9.55 -21.47 -22.97
C HIS A 27 -9.18 -22.10 -21.62
N SER A 28 -9.39 -21.38 -20.52
CA SER A 28 -8.99 -21.77 -19.16
C SER A 28 -9.98 -22.77 -18.52
N GLY A 29 -9.49 -23.55 -17.54
CA GLY A 29 -10.20 -24.70 -16.98
C GLY A 29 -11.54 -24.39 -16.30
N ARG A 30 -11.73 -23.21 -15.70
CA ARG A 30 -13.02 -22.82 -15.10
C ARG A 30 -14.11 -22.66 -16.15
N THR A 31 -13.78 -22.14 -17.34
CA THR A 31 -14.75 -22.04 -18.45
C THR A 31 -15.32 -23.40 -18.86
N PHE A 32 -14.61 -24.51 -18.63
CA PHE A 32 -15.16 -25.84 -18.92
C PHE A 32 -16.26 -26.27 -17.95
N ALA A 33 -16.17 -25.93 -16.66
CA ALA A 33 -17.19 -26.32 -15.69
C ALA A 33 -18.55 -25.72 -16.05
N ASP A 34 -18.58 -24.42 -16.35
CA ASP A 34 -19.80 -23.73 -16.78
C ASP A 34 -20.18 -24.09 -18.21
N ARG A 35 -19.23 -24.25 -19.14
CA ARG A 35 -19.53 -24.75 -20.49
C ARG A 35 -20.19 -26.12 -20.47
N ARG A 36 -19.82 -27.04 -19.56
CA ARG A 36 -20.50 -28.33 -19.41
C ARG A 36 -21.91 -28.17 -18.84
N ARG A 37 -22.11 -27.29 -17.85
CA ARG A 37 -23.46 -26.93 -17.35
C ARG A 37 -24.34 -26.40 -18.48
N PHE A 38 -23.86 -25.43 -19.25
CA PHE A 38 -24.57 -24.85 -20.40
C PHE A 38 -24.82 -25.85 -21.54
N LEU A 39 -23.87 -26.73 -21.85
CA LEU A 39 -24.03 -27.79 -22.86
C LEU A 39 -25.08 -28.84 -22.51
N VAL A 40 -25.51 -28.92 -21.24
CA VAL A 40 -26.63 -29.77 -20.80
C VAL A 40 -27.90 -28.95 -20.61
N ALA A 41 -27.81 -27.75 -20.02
CA ALA A 41 -28.96 -26.90 -19.74
C ALA A 41 -29.66 -26.40 -21.02
N ALA A 42 -28.92 -26.00 -22.06
CA ALA A 42 -29.49 -25.53 -23.33
C ALA A 42 -30.33 -26.62 -24.04
N PRO A 43 -29.81 -27.84 -24.31
CA PRO A 43 -30.64 -28.91 -24.86
C PRO A 43 -31.76 -29.39 -23.92
N THR A 44 -31.59 -29.29 -22.59
CA THR A 44 -32.67 -29.63 -21.65
C THR A 44 -33.83 -28.64 -21.74
N GLY A 45 -33.55 -27.34 -21.86
CA GLY A 45 -34.56 -26.31 -22.14
C GLY A 45 -35.21 -26.50 -23.51
N ALA A 46 -34.43 -26.86 -24.54
CA ALA A 46 -34.94 -27.21 -25.86
C ALA A 46 -35.93 -28.39 -25.80
N ALA A 47 -35.56 -29.47 -25.12
CA ALA A 47 -36.41 -30.65 -24.94
C ALA A 47 -37.70 -30.31 -24.17
N ALA A 48 -37.61 -29.49 -23.13
CA ALA A 48 -38.80 -29.02 -22.40
C ALA A 48 -39.74 -28.20 -23.30
N LEU A 49 -39.22 -27.31 -24.14
CA LEU A 49 -40.02 -26.53 -25.10
C LEU A 49 -40.72 -27.42 -26.14
N PHE A 50 -40.01 -28.38 -26.74
CA PHE A 50 -40.63 -29.30 -27.70
C PHE A 50 -41.61 -30.28 -27.05
N LEU A 51 -41.38 -30.71 -25.80
CA LEU A 51 -42.33 -31.54 -25.05
C LEU A 51 -43.61 -30.76 -24.73
N LEU A 52 -43.49 -29.51 -24.27
CA LEU A 52 -44.65 -28.62 -24.07
C LEU A 52 -45.39 -28.40 -25.39
N ALA A 53 -44.67 -28.14 -26.49
CA ALA A 53 -45.27 -28.00 -27.81
C ALA A 53 -46.00 -29.27 -28.28
N ALA A 54 -45.47 -30.47 -28.03
CA ALA A 54 -46.12 -31.72 -28.45
C ALA A 54 -47.36 -32.13 -27.62
N VAL A 55 -47.39 -31.76 -26.32
CA VAL A 55 -48.35 -32.32 -25.34
C VAL A 55 -49.42 -31.33 -24.88
N LEU A 56 -49.15 -30.03 -24.84
CA LEU A 56 -50.06 -29.05 -24.27
C LEU A 56 -51.31 -28.83 -25.17
N PRO A 57 -52.55 -28.94 -24.65
CA PRO A 57 -53.76 -28.72 -25.45
C PRO A 57 -53.81 -27.32 -26.09
N GLY A 58 -54.04 -27.27 -27.41
CA GLY A 58 -54.12 -26.02 -28.16
C GLY A 58 -52.77 -25.38 -28.51
N SER A 59 -51.64 -26.08 -28.31
CA SER A 59 -50.33 -25.61 -28.78
C SER A 59 -50.19 -25.73 -30.31
N PRO A 60 -49.32 -24.94 -30.96
CA PRO A 60 -49.04 -25.06 -32.40
C PRO A 60 -48.26 -26.34 -32.78
N GLY A 61 -47.82 -27.12 -31.80
CA GLY A 61 -47.11 -28.40 -31.99
C GLY A 61 -47.93 -29.64 -31.62
N GLN A 62 -49.18 -29.49 -31.15
CA GLN A 62 -49.94 -30.62 -30.62
C GLN A 62 -50.17 -31.68 -31.71
N LEU A 63 -49.92 -32.95 -31.40
CA LEU A 63 -50.03 -34.10 -32.33
C LEU A 63 -49.13 -34.03 -33.60
N ARG A 64 -48.25 -33.03 -33.73
CA ARG A 64 -47.33 -32.86 -34.88
C ARG A 64 -46.07 -33.71 -34.74
N TRP A 65 -45.72 -34.45 -35.79
CA TRP A 65 -44.53 -35.32 -35.81
C TRP A 65 -43.23 -34.52 -35.73
N GLU A 66 -43.24 -33.30 -36.26
CA GLU A 66 -42.17 -32.32 -36.24
C GLU A 66 -41.75 -31.96 -34.80
N SER A 67 -42.72 -31.85 -33.88
CA SER A 67 -42.47 -31.57 -32.46
C SER A 67 -41.77 -32.75 -31.78
N TRP A 68 -42.15 -33.98 -32.13
CA TRP A 68 -41.48 -35.20 -31.64
C TRP A 68 -40.06 -35.35 -32.19
N VAL A 69 -39.81 -34.93 -33.44
CA VAL A 69 -38.45 -34.87 -34.02
C VAL A 69 -37.59 -33.81 -33.32
N GLY A 70 -38.14 -32.61 -33.06
CA GLY A 70 -37.47 -31.56 -32.29
C GLY A 70 -37.10 -32.03 -30.88
N LEU A 71 -38.03 -32.71 -30.18
CA LEU A 71 -37.79 -33.32 -28.87
C LEU A 71 -36.69 -34.40 -28.92
N LEU A 72 -36.71 -35.29 -29.92
CA LEU A 72 -35.72 -36.36 -30.08
C LEU A 72 -34.31 -35.80 -30.33
N VAL A 73 -34.17 -34.79 -31.19
CA VAL A 73 -32.89 -34.12 -31.48
C VAL A 73 -32.40 -33.33 -30.27
N ALA A 74 -33.28 -32.65 -29.54
CA ALA A 74 -32.94 -31.99 -28.28
C ALA A 74 -32.44 -32.99 -27.22
N ALA A 75 -33.14 -34.12 -27.03
CA ALA A 75 -32.75 -35.18 -26.11
C ALA A 75 -31.40 -35.83 -26.49
N ALA A 76 -31.16 -36.09 -27.78
CA ALA A 76 -29.86 -36.56 -28.27
C ALA A 76 -28.73 -35.56 -27.96
N ASN A 77 -29.01 -34.25 -28.08
CA ASN A 77 -28.07 -33.21 -27.70
C ASN A 77 -27.86 -33.09 -26.17
N VAL A 78 -28.83 -33.45 -25.31
CA VAL A 78 -28.61 -33.61 -23.85
C VAL A 78 -27.58 -34.71 -23.59
N VAL A 79 -27.77 -35.89 -24.20
CA VAL A 79 -26.87 -37.04 -24.06
C VAL A 79 -25.46 -36.71 -24.55
N LEU A 80 -25.34 -36.03 -25.69
CA LEU A 80 -24.07 -35.54 -26.21
C LEU A 80 -23.40 -34.56 -25.24
N GLY A 81 -24.15 -33.62 -24.66
CA GLY A 81 -23.65 -32.67 -23.66
C GLY A 81 -23.17 -33.33 -22.36
N LEU A 82 -23.83 -34.40 -21.91
CA LEU A 82 -23.43 -35.17 -20.73
C LEU A 82 -22.10 -35.93 -20.95
N VAL A 83 -21.90 -36.49 -22.15
CA VAL A 83 -20.72 -37.30 -22.53
C VAL A 83 -19.54 -36.46 -23.04
N ALA A 84 -19.76 -35.21 -23.45
CA ALA A 84 -18.75 -34.32 -24.02
C ALA A 84 -17.54 -34.08 -23.12
N ARG A 85 -16.33 -34.17 -23.70
CA ARG A 85 -15.04 -33.90 -23.03
C ARG A 85 -14.57 -32.45 -23.26
N PRO A 86 -13.77 -31.85 -22.35
CA PRO A 86 -13.35 -30.44 -22.44
C PRO A 86 -12.72 -30.03 -23.78
N ARG A 87 -11.97 -30.94 -24.40
CA ARG A 87 -11.28 -30.76 -25.67
C ARG A 87 -12.17 -30.83 -26.92
N TRP A 88 -13.47 -31.05 -26.79
CA TRP A 88 -14.40 -31.20 -27.92
C TRP A 88 -15.15 -29.90 -28.24
N SER A 89 -14.40 -28.93 -28.78
CA SER A 89 -14.94 -27.64 -29.27
C SER A 89 -15.97 -27.77 -30.38
N TRP A 90 -16.06 -28.93 -31.05
CA TRP A 90 -16.99 -29.24 -32.13
C TRP A 90 -18.42 -29.58 -31.66
N VAL A 91 -18.63 -29.90 -30.37
CA VAL A 91 -19.95 -30.30 -29.85
C VAL A 91 -21.02 -29.22 -30.00
N PRO A 92 -20.85 -27.97 -29.52
CA PRO A 92 -21.88 -26.94 -29.67
C PRO A 92 -22.24 -26.59 -31.14
N PRO A 93 -21.32 -26.45 -32.12
CA PRO A 93 -21.72 -26.24 -33.51
C PRO A 93 -22.38 -27.48 -34.15
N PHE A 94 -22.03 -28.71 -33.71
CA PHE A 94 -22.74 -29.92 -34.15
C PHE A 94 -24.17 -29.99 -33.60
N ALA A 95 -24.38 -29.62 -32.33
CA ALA A 95 -25.70 -29.54 -31.73
C ALA A 95 -26.58 -28.47 -32.42
N ALA A 96 -25.99 -27.31 -32.78
CA ALA A 96 -26.67 -26.32 -33.62
C ALA A 96 -27.03 -26.86 -35.01
N ALA A 97 -26.10 -27.58 -35.66
CA ALA A 97 -26.29 -28.16 -36.99
C ALA A 97 -27.43 -29.20 -37.02
N SER A 98 -27.46 -30.11 -36.04
CA SER A 98 -28.51 -31.13 -35.94
C SER A 98 -29.91 -30.52 -35.74
N LEU A 99 -30.02 -29.48 -34.91
CA LEU A 99 -31.27 -28.76 -34.69
C LEU A 99 -31.70 -27.94 -35.92
N ALA A 100 -30.75 -27.31 -36.62
CA ALA A 100 -31.01 -26.57 -37.86
C ALA A 100 -31.47 -27.49 -39.01
N ALA A 101 -30.89 -28.68 -39.12
CA ALA A 101 -31.31 -29.70 -40.09
C ALA A 101 -32.71 -30.24 -39.80
N ALA A 102 -33.06 -30.45 -38.51
CA ALA A 102 -34.40 -30.84 -38.10
C ALA A 102 -35.45 -29.76 -38.39
N LEU A 103 -35.12 -28.47 -38.14
CA LEU A 103 -35.97 -27.34 -38.54
C LEU A 103 -36.15 -27.27 -40.07
N ALA A 104 -35.08 -27.46 -40.86
CA ALA A 104 -35.17 -27.47 -42.31
C ALA A 104 -36.05 -28.60 -42.86
N LEU A 105 -36.01 -29.78 -42.23
CA LEU A 105 -36.90 -30.90 -42.56
C LEU A 105 -38.36 -30.61 -42.19
N ALA A 106 -38.62 -29.98 -41.04
CA ALA A 106 -39.95 -29.54 -40.65
C ALA A 106 -40.52 -28.45 -41.59
N LEU A 107 -39.69 -27.50 -42.03
CA LEU A 107 -40.03 -26.50 -43.04
C LEU A 107 -40.39 -27.13 -44.40
N ALA A 108 -39.64 -28.13 -44.85
CA ALA A 108 -39.87 -28.80 -46.12
C ALA A 108 -41.14 -29.69 -46.14
N GLY A 109 -41.66 -30.07 -44.97
CA GLY A 109 -42.89 -30.86 -44.83
C GLY A 109 -44.15 -30.06 -44.50
N ALA A 110 -44.05 -28.74 -44.33
CA ALA A 110 -45.14 -27.89 -43.86
C ALA A 110 -46.07 -27.41 -45.00
N SER A 111 -47.37 -27.34 -44.72
CA SER A 111 -48.35 -26.77 -45.63
C SER A 111 -48.52 -25.27 -45.38
N ALA A 112 -48.60 -24.48 -46.45
CA ALA A 112 -48.71 -23.02 -46.35
C ALA A 112 -49.99 -22.58 -45.60
N GLY A 113 -49.84 -21.77 -44.55
CA GLY A 113 -50.93 -21.35 -43.67
C GLY A 113 -50.50 -21.19 -42.21
N SER A 114 -51.32 -21.71 -41.29
CA SER A 114 -51.20 -21.56 -39.82
C SER A 114 -49.96 -22.18 -39.16
N ASP A 115 -49.05 -22.77 -39.94
CA ASP A 115 -47.82 -23.41 -39.45
C ASP A 115 -46.78 -22.40 -38.91
N ALA A 116 -46.99 -21.09 -39.14
CA ALA A 116 -46.11 -20.01 -38.70
C ALA A 116 -45.72 -20.08 -37.21
N ASP A 117 -46.68 -20.37 -36.33
CA ASP A 117 -46.47 -20.42 -34.89
C ASP A 117 -45.64 -21.64 -34.44
N MET A 118 -45.60 -22.72 -35.23
CA MET A 118 -44.75 -23.88 -34.94
C MET A 118 -43.27 -23.50 -35.01
N TYR A 119 -42.88 -22.65 -35.96
CA TYR A 119 -41.48 -22.26 -36.13
C TYR A 119 -40.92 -21.46 -34.94
N LEU A 120 -41.78 -20.71 -34.23
CA LEU A 120 -41.40 -19.92 -33.06
C LEU A 120 -40.76 -20.78 -31.95
N VAL A 121 -41.17 -22.05 -31.83
CA VAL A 121 -40.62 -23.01 -30.85
C VAL A 121 -39.13 -23.34 -31.11
N TRP A 122 -38.69 -23.28 -32.37
CA TRP A 122 -37.33 -23.68 -32.76
C TRP A 122 -36.27 -22.59 -32.58
N PHE A 123 -36.66 -21.30 -32.51
CA PHE A 123 -35.70 -20.20 -32.41
C PHE A 123 -34.97 -20.09 -31.05
N PRO A 124 -35.63 -20.13 -29.87
CA PRO A 124 -34.95 -20.05 -28.58
C PRO A 124 -33.79 -21.05 -28.39
N PRO A 125 -33.91 -22.35 -28.74
CA PRO A 125 -32.78 -23.27 -28.63
C PRO A 125 -31.68 -23.03 -29.68
N LEU A 126 -32.01 -22.57 -30.89
CA LEU A 126 -30.99 -22.16 -31.88
C LEU A 126 -30.18 -20.95 -31.39
N CYS A 127 -30.84 -19.94 -30.82
CA CYS A 127 -30.18 -18.80 -30.17
C CYS A 127 -29.21 -19.25 -29.06
N ALA A 128 -29.63 -20.21 -28.23
CA ALA A 128 -28.82 -20.73 -27.14
C ALA A 128 -27.49 -21.33 -27.63
N TYR A 129 -27.48 -22.13 -28.71
CA TYR A 129 -26.24 -22.69 -29.24
C TYR A 129 -25.29 -21.66 -29.86
N VAL A 130 -25.81 -20.60 -30.48
CA VAL A 130 -25.00 -19.50 -31.04
C VAL A 130 -24.24 -18.73 -29.94
N ALA A 131 -24.75 -18.72 -28.71
CA ALA A 131 -24.05 -18.20 -27.54
C ALA A 131 -22.85 -19.07 -27.11
N LEU A 132 -22.90 -20.40 -27.31
CA LEU A 132 -21.89 -21.37 -26.82
C LEU A 132 -20.66 -21.56 -27.72
N VAL A 133 -20.57 -20.80 -28.81
CA VAL A 133 -19.48 -20.86 -29.81
C VAL A 133 -18.68 -19.55 -29.88
N THR A 134 -17.41 -19.63 -30.29
CA THR A 134 -16.52 -18.47 -30.44
C THR A 134 -17.04 -17.52 -31.53
N ALA A 135 -16.58 -16.25 -31.55
CA ALA A 135 -17.04 -15.26 -32.53
C ALA A 135 -16.99 -15.73 -34.01
N PRO A 136 -15.89 -16.29 -34.55
CA PRO A 136 -15.87 -16.79 -35.93
C PRO A 136 -16.75 -18.03 -36.14
N MET A 137 -16.85 -18.92 -35.14
CA MET A 137 -17.72 -20.10 -35.23
C MET A 137 -19.21 -19.72 -35.14
N ALA A 138 -19.56 -18.62 -34.47
CA ALA A 138 -20.90 -18.08 -34.45
C ALA A 138 -21.36 -17.65 -35.85
N VAL A 139 -20.49 -16.97 -36.62
CA VAL A 139 -20.78 -16.58 -38.02
C VAL A 139 -21.01 -17.82 -38.89
N LEU A 140 -20.18 -18.86 -38.74
CA LEU A 140 -20.35 -20.13 -39.47
C LEU A 140 -21.63 -20.87 -39.10
N VAL A 141 -21.97 -20.96 -37.81
CA VAL A 141 -23.22 -21.57 -37.33
C VAL A 141 -24.44 -20.78 -37.80
N ILE A 142 -24.39 -19.44 -37.76
CA ILE A 142 -25.43 -18.55 -38.29
C ILE A 142 -25.63 -18.77 -39.80
N ALA A 143 -24.55 -18.80 -40.58
CA ALA A 143 -24.62 -19.03 -42.02
C ALA A 143 -25.20 -20.41 -42.35
N MET A 144 -24.84 -21.44 -41.56
CA MET A 144 -25.39 -22.79 -41.66
C MET A 144 -26.89 -22.83 -41.34
N ILE A 145 -27.32 -22.20 -40.25
CA ILE A 145 -28.75 -22.09 -39.87
C ILE A 145 -29.53 -21.40 -40.98
N THR A 146 -29.02 -20.27 -41.48
CA THR A 146 -29.65 -19.51 -42.58
C THR A 146 -29.73 -20.32 -43.87
N GLY A 147 -28.66 -21.05 -44.22
CA GLY A 147 -28.66 -21.93 -45.39
C GLY A 147 -29.64 -23.10 -45.28
N ALA A 148 -29.78 -23.69 -44.09
CA ALA A 148 -30.75 -24.75 -43.82
C ALA A 148 -32.21 -24.23 -43.92
N LEU A 149 -32.49 -23.04 -43.37
CA LEU A 149 -33.77 -22.34 -43.51
C LEU A 149 -34.12 -22.07 -44.98
N VAL A 150 -33.18 -21.51 -45.76
CA VAL A 150 -33.38 -21.24 -47.20
C VAL A 150 -33.59 -22.54 -47.99
N ALA A 151 -32.88 -23.62 -47.67
CA ALA A 151 -33.05 -24.91 -48.34
C ALA A 151 -34.41 -25.56 -48.04
N GLY A 152 -34.87 -25.53 -46.79
CA GLY A 152 -36.21 -26.02 -46.41
C GLY A 152 -37.33 -25.23 -47.09
N VAL A 153 -37.20 -23.89 -47.12
CA VAL A 153 -38.12 -22.99 -47.85
C VAL A 153 -38.13 -23.28 -49.36
N ALA A 154 -36.97 -23.45 -49.98
CA ALA A 154 -36.87 -23.72 -51.42
C ALA A 154 -37.48 -25.08 -51.81
N ALA A 155 -37.53 -26.05 -50.89
CA ALA A 155 -38.21 -27.32 -51.08
C ALA A 155 -39.75 -27.22 -50.92
N GLY A 156 -40.26 -26.30 -50.11
CA GLY A 156 -41.70 -26.10 -49.84
C GLY A 156 -42.48 -25.35 -50.94
N GLY A 157 -41.80 -24.64 -51.85
CA GLY A 157 -42.37 -24.21 -53.13
C GLY A 157 -43.13 -22.87 -53.19
N ASP A 158 -43.57 -22.27 -52.08
CA ASP A 158 -44.21 -20.94 -52.06
C ASP A 158 -43.32 -19.89 -51.36
N LEU A 159 -42.67 -19.01 -52.15
CA LEU A 159 -41.86 -17.93 -51.57
C LEU A 159 -42.70 -16.80 -50.95
N GLY A 160 -43.96 -16.62 -51.33
CA GLY A 160 -44.78 -15.46 -50.94
C GLY A 160 -44.96 -15.33 -49.42
N GLN A 161 -45.13 -16.45 -48.72
CA GLN A 161 -45.36 -16.49 -47.27
C GLN A 161 -44.06 -16.57 -46.45
N THR A 162 -42.90 -16.72 -47.12
CA THR A 162 -41.62 -17.03 -46.46
C THR A 162 -40.84 -15.80 -45.97
N ALA A 163 -41.37 -14.60 -46.22
CA ALA A 163 -40.87 -13.37 -45.61
C ALA A 163 -40.86 -13.43 -44.06
N GLY A 164 -41.82 -14.15 -43.46
CA GLY A 164 -41.86 -14.45 -42.03
C GLY A 164 -40.57 -15.13 -41.53
N PRO A 165 -40.29 -16.39 -41.93
CA PRO A 165 -39.07 -17.09 -41.52
C PRO A 165 -37.77 -16.38 -41.94
N MET A 166 -37.72 -15.65 -43.07
CA MET A 166 -36.55 -14.82 -43.41
C MET A 166 -36.34 -13.67 -42.41
N SER A 167 -37.40 -12.98 -41.99
CA SER A 167 -37.32 -11.90 -40.99
C SER A 167 -37.00 -12.43 -39.58
N ALA A 168 -37.51 -13.60 -39.21
CA ALA A 168 -37.20 -14.27 -37.95
C ALA A 168 -35.75 -14.79 -37.91
N ALA A 169 -35.24 -15.31 -39.03
CA ALA A 169 -33.83 -15.65 -39.19
C ALA A 169 -32.94 -14.41 -39.05
N LEU A 170 -33.23 -13.33 -39.77
CA LEU A 170 -32.46 -12.07 -39.68
C LEU A 170 -32.49 -11.48 -38.27
N SER A 171 -33.65 -11.47 -37.62
CA SER A 171 -33.81 -11.03 -36.23
C SER A 171 -33.03 -11.93 -35.25
N THR A 172 -32.95 -13.23 -35.51
CA THR A 172 -32.14 -14.18 -34.74
C THR A 172 -30.64 -13.90 -34.89
N VAL A 173 -30.17 -13.56 -36.10
CA VAL A 173 -28.79 -13.11 -36.34
C VAL A 173 -28.48 -11.83 -35.59
N VAL A 174 -29.35 -10.84 -35.68
CA VAL A 174 -29.19 -9.54 -34.99
C VAL A 174 -29.23 -9.73 -33.47
N ALA A 175 -30.19 -10.46 -32.92
CA ALA A 175 -30.28 -10.75 -31.49
C ALA A 175 -29.04 -11.50 -30.98
N GLY A 176 -28.58 -12.53 -31.70
CA GLY A 176 -27.37 -13.28 -31.36
C GLY A 176 -26.10 -12.41 -31.38
N ALA A 177 -26.00 -11.47 -32.33
CA ALA A 177 -24.90 -10.50 -32.39
C ALA A 177 -24.98 -9.45 -31.27
N VAL A 178 -26.16 -8.88 -31.02
CA VAL A 178 -26.41 -7.85 -30.00
C VAL A 178 -26.19 -8.41 -28.60
N VAL A 179 -26.78 -9.56 -28.24
CA VAL A 179 -26.60 -10.19 -26.93
C VAL A 179 -25.12 -10.53 -26.69
N LYS A 180 -24.42 -11.06 -27.70
CA LYS A 180 -22.98 -11.35 -27.62
C LYS A 180 -22.12 -10.08 -27.51
N GLY A 181 -22.54 -8.99 -28.15
CA GLY A 181 -21.94 -7.66 -28.02
C GLY A 181 -22.11 -7.10 -26.61
N LEU A 182 -23.34 -7.10 -26.09
CA LEU A 182 -23.68 -6.60 -24.75
C LEU A 182 -23.01 -7.40 -23.64
N PHE A 183 -23.03 -8.74 -23.69
CA PHE A 183 -22.31 -9.57 -22.71
C PHE A 183 -20.80 -9.32 -22.76
N ARG A 184 -20.20 -9.17 -23.94
CA ARG A 184 -18.76 -8.93 -24.08
C ARG A 184 -18.37 -7.51 -23.65
N ALA A 185 -19.20 -6.51 -23.92
CA ALA A 185 -19.01 -5.14 -23.43
C ALA A 185 -19.13 -5.10 -21.90
N GLY A 186 -20.21 -5.66 -21.35
CA GLY A 186 -20.46 -5.73 -19.91
C GLY A 186 -19.35 -6.43 -19.14
N LEU A 187 -18.85 -7.58 -19.62
CA LEU A 187 -17.74 -8.29 -18.99
C LEU A 187 -16.39 -7.56 -19.09
N LEU A 188 -16.17 -6.79 -20.16
CA LEU A 188 -14.97 -5.95 -20.28
C LEU A 188 -15.07 -4.70 -19.40
N GLN A 189 -16.26 -4.12 -19.25
CA GLN A 189 -16.51 -2.98 -18.36
C GLN A 189 -16.52 -3.38 -16.89
N SER A 190 -16.99 -4.58 -16.52
CA SER A 190 -17.00 -5.06 -15.14
C SER A 190 -15.60 -5.41 -14.62
N HIS A 191 -14.66 -5.77 -15.49
CA HIS A 191 -13.29 -6.20 -15.11
C HIS A 191 -12.20 -5.15 -15.42
N ALA A 192 -12.55 -3.97 -15.95
CA ALA A 192 -11.62 -2.88 -16.23
C ALA A 192 -11.64 -1.74 -15.19
N ASP A 193 -10.47 -1.13 -15.04
CA ASP A 193 -10.12 0.17 -14.48
C ASP A 193 -10.76 1.39 -15.19
N PRO A 194 -11.82 2.09 -14.74
CA PRO A 194 -12.31 3.23 -15.52
C PRO A 194 -11.29 4.38 -15.59
N LEU A 195 -10.42 4.52 -14.60
CA LEU A 195 -9.40 5.57 -14.52
C LEU A 195 -8.12 5.21 -15.29
N THR A 196 -7.59 3.99 -15.09
CA THR A 196 -6.27 3.58 -15.60
C THR A 196 -6.35 2.67 -16.82
N HIS A 197 -7.53 2.12 -17.14
CA HIS A 197 -7.78 1.12 -18.18
C HIS A 197 -7.01 -0.21 -18.01
N LEU A 198 -6.40 -0.43 -16.85
CA LEU A 198 -5.89 -1.74 -16.43
C LEU A 198 -7.06 -2.68 -16.07
N ALA A 199 -6.76 -3.93 -15.73
CA ALA A 199 -7.74 -4.75 -15.03
C ALA A 199 -8.02 -4.17 -13.63
N ASN A 200 -9.29 -4.09 -13.20
CA ASN A 200 -9.66 -3.69 -11.84
C ASN A 200 -9.45 -4.84 -10.84
N ARG A 201 -9.91 -4.73 -9.58
CA ARG A 201 -9.75 -5.78 -8.55
C ARG A 201 -10.26 -7.16 -8.98
N ALA A 202 -11.42 -7.22 -9.67
CA ALA A 202 -11.99 -8.48 -10.15
C ALA A 202 -11.21 -9.03 -11.36
N GLY A 203 -10.92 -8.17 -12.34
CA GLY A 203 -10.10 -8.54 -13.50
C GLY A 203 -8.66 -8.91 -13.13
N THR A 204 -8.12 -8.33 -12.06
CA THR A 204 -6.78 -8.63 -11.50
C THR A 204 -6.74 -10.05 -10.96
N LEU A 205 -7.80 -10.49 -10.30
CA LEU A 205 -7.92 -11.86 -9.81
C LEU A 205 -8.07 -12.86 -10.97
N GLU A 206 -8.99 -12.63 -11.91
CA GLU A 206 -9.25 -13.57 -13.02
C GLU A 206 -8.12 -13.61 -14.06
N GLY A 207 -7.66 -12.44 -14.52
CA GLY A 207 -6.57 -12.31 -15.48
C GLY A 207 -5.22 -12.71 -14.89
N GLY A 208 -4.98 -12.38 -13.61
CA GLY A 208 -3.81 -12.83 -12.86
C GLY A 208 -3.78 -14.35 -12.67
N GLU A 209 -4.90 -14.98 -12.27
CA GLU A 209 -5.02 -16.45 -12.18
C GLU A 209 -4.72 -17.12 -13.53
N THR A 210 -5.23 -16.54 -14.62
CA THR A 210 -4.97 -17.03 -15.98
C THR A 210 -3.48 -16.94 -16.34
N ALA A 211 -2.84 -15.78 -16.10
CA ALA A 211 -1.42 -15.60 -16.37
C ALA A 211 -0.52 -16.49 -15.49
N VAL A 212 -0.85 -16.67 -14.21
CA VAL A 212 -0.15 -17.59 -13.30
C VAL A 212 -0.26 -19.03 -13.80
N ALA A 213 -1.45 -19.47 -14.20
CA ALA A 213 -1.67 -20.82 -14.73
C ALA A 213 -0.95 -21.08 -16.07
N GLU A 214 -0.92 -20.10 -16.98
CA GLU A 214 -0.13 -20.20 -18.23
C GLU A 214 1.37 -20.37 -17.95
N ILE A 215 1.93 -19.58 -17.04
CA ILE A 215 3.37 -19.62 -16.71
C ILE A 215 3.74 -20.91 -15.97
N GLN A 216 2.87 -21.42 -15.10
CA GLN A 216 3.05 -22.75 -14.49
C GLN A 216 3.00 -23.86 -15.55
N ALA A 217 2.12 -23.76 -16.55
CA ALA A 217 2.04 -24.70 -17.67
C ALA A 217 3.26 -24.63 -18.62
N GLU A 218 3.93 -23.49 -18.71
CA GLU A 218 5.27 -23.35 -19.32
C GLU A 218 6.40 -24.02 -18.50
N GLY A 219 6.10 -24.56 -17.31
CA GLY A 219 7.09 -25.11 -16.39
C GLY A 219 7.95 -24.03 -15.73
N ARG A 220 7.41 -22.81 -15.54
CA ARG A 220 8.13 -21.65 -15.02
C ARG A 220 7.54 -21.09 -13.73
N GLU A 221 8.38 -20.40 -12.98
CA GLU A 221 7.95 -19.56 -11.87
C GLU A 221 7.06 -18.42 -12.36
N ALA A 222 5.92 -18.19 -11.71
CA ALA A 222 5.14 -16.97 -11.87
C ALA A 222 5.43 -16.04 -10.70
N ILE A 223 6.16 -14.96 -10.95
CA ILE A 223 6.56 -13.98 -9.92
C ILE A 223 5.49 -12.88 -9.89
N LEU A 224 4.69 -12.85 -8.84
CA LEU A 224 3.80 -11.73 -8.53
C LEU A 224 4.60 -10.63 -7.82
N ILE A 225 4.42 -9.40 -8.27
CA ILE A 225 4.87 -8.19 -7.59
C ILE A 225 3.63 -7.34 -7.33
N LEU A 226 3.27 -7.16 -6.06
CA LEU A 226 2.34 -6.14 -5.61
C LEU A 226 3.13 -4.84 -5.37
N VAL A 227 2.59 -3.73 -5.84
CA VAL A 227 3.18 -2.38 -5.78
C VAL A 227 2.18 -1.47 -5.10
N ASP A 228 2.65 -0.59 -4.23
CA ASP A 228 1.86 0.35 -3.45
C ASP A 228 2.62 1.69 -3.39
N ILE A 229 1.89 2.81 -3.53
CA ILE A 229 2.46 4.16 -3.53
C ILE A 229 2.53 4.67 -2.09
N ASN A 230 3.74 4.86 -1.58
CA ASN A 230 3.91 5.39 -0.23
C ASN A 230 3.35 6.82 -0.18
N ARG A 231 2.56 7.12 0.86
CA ARG A 231 2.01 8.46 1.14
C ARG A 231 1.10 9.06 0.05
N PHE A 232 0.41 8.23 -0.76
CA PHE A 232 -0.49 8.73 -1.81
C PHE A 232 -1.58 9.72 -1.31
N HIS A 233 -2.00 9.64 -0.04
CA HIS A 233 -2.91 10.63 0.56
C HIS A 233 -2.31 12.04 0.60
N GLU A 234 -1.05 12.20 1.01
CA GLU A 234 -0.34 13.50 1.03
C GLU A 234 -0.34 14.17 -0.37
N ILE A 235 -0.27 13.36 -1.44
CA ILE A 235 -0.35 13.83 -2.83
C ILE A 235 -1.77 14.26 -3.20
N ASN A 236 -2.81 13.59 -2.69
CA ASN A 236 -4.20 14.01 -2.88
C ASN A 236 -4.53 15.28 -2.09
N ASP A 237 -3.98 15.44 -0.89
CA ASP A 237 -4.18 16.61 -0.05
C ASP A 237 -3.49 17.85 -0.63
N ALA A 238 -2.30 17.68 -1.24
CA ALA A 238 -1.54 18.76 -1.87
C ALA A 238 -2.00 19.15 -3.29
N LEU A 239 -2.42 18.17 -4.12
CA LEU A 239 -2.74 18.39 -5.56
C LEU A 239 -4.22 18.13 -5.92
N GLY A 240 -5.04 17.79 -4.93
CA GLY A 240 -6.42 17.34 -5.13
C GLY A 240 -6.52 15.94 -5.75
N HIS A 241 -7.71 15.35 -5.69
CA HIS A 241 -7.98 14.04 -6.30
C HIS A 241 -7.70 14.01 -7.81
N VAL A 242 -7.84 15.12 -8.52
CA VAL A 242 -7.48 15.22 -9.96
C VAL A 242 -5.97 15.02 -10.18
N GLY A 243 -5.13 15.52 -9.27
CA GLY A 243 -3.68 15.26 -9.27
C GLY A 243 -3.36 13.80 -8.98
N GLY A 244 -3.98 13.22 -7.94
CA GLY A 244 -3.86 11.80 -7.59
C GLY A 244 -4.29 10.87 -8.73
N ASP A 245 -5.45 11.11 -9.33
CA ASP A 245 -5.96 10.38 -10.50
C ASP A 245 -5.00 10.48 -11.69
N ARG A 246 -4.43 11.66 -11.94
CA ARG A 246 -3.46 11.86 -13.02
C ARG A 246 -2.15 11.12 -12.76
N LEU A 247 -1.70 11.06 -11.51
CA LEU A 247 -0.53 10.28 -11.12
C LEU A 247 -0.76 8.78 -11.33
N LEU A 248 -1.90 8.24 -10.91
CA LEU A 248 -2.29 6.85 -11.12
C LEU A 248 -2.34 6.48 -12.62
N GLN A 249 -2.85 7.38 -13.48
CA GLN A 249 -2.80 7.23 -14.93
C GLN A 249 -1.39 7.21 -15.52
N ILE A 250 -0.43 7.91 -14.90
CA ILE A 250 0.98 7.89 -15.33
C ILE A 250 1.61 6.56 -14.91
N ILE A 251 1.50 6.20 -13.63
CA ILE A 251 2.05 4.96 -13.06
C ILE A 251 1.51 3.72 -13.79
N ALA A 252 0.21 3.65 -14.06
CA ALA A 252 -0.40 2.53 -14.82
C ALA A 252 0.21 2.33 -16.21
N ARG A 253 0.48 3.43 -16.95
CA ARG A 253 1.13 3.39 -18.26
C ARG A 253 2.60 2.98 -18.15
N THR A 254 3.30 3.48 -17.15
CA THR A 254 4.71 3.14 -16.87
C THR A 254 4.86 1.65 -16.51
N LEU A 255 4.01 1.12 -15.63
CA LEU A 255 3.98 -0.30 -15.26
C LEU A 255 3.64 -1.21 -16.45
N SER A 256 2.75 -0.77 -17.35
CA SER A 256 2.44 -1.47 -18.60
C SER A 256 3.60 -1.46 -19.61
N GLY A 257 4.47 -0.43 -19.56
CA GLY A 257 5.58 -0.24 -20.50
C GLY A 257 6.87 -1.00 -20.17
N LEU A 258 6.95 -1.69 -19.02
CA LEU A 258 8.19 -2.20 -18.42
C LEU A 258 9.04 -3.15 -19.30
N ARG A 259 10.32 -3.30 -18.91
CA ARG A 259 11.29 -4.24 -19.48
C ARG A 259 12.04 -5.02 -18.39
N PRO A 260 11.85 -6.35 -18.24
CA PRO A 260 11.04 -7.25 -19.08
C PRO A 260 9.55 -6.89 -19.07
N ILE A 261 8.83 -7.32 -20.10
CA ILE A 261 7.39 -7.10 -20.21
C ILE A 261 6.68 -8.02 -19.18
N PRO A 262 5.83 -7.48 -18.29
CA PRO A 262 4.98 -8.30 -17.42
C PRO A 262 3.99 -9.12 -18.25
N ALA A 263 3.72 -10.36 -17.82
CA ALA A 263 2.69 -11.21 -18.40
C ALA A 263 1.27 -10.70 -18.09
N PHE A 264 1.11 -9.97 -17.00
CA PHE A 264 -0.15 -9.36 -16.56
C PHE A 264 0.11 -8.09 -15.76
N VAL A 265 -0.76 -7.08 -15.89
CA VAL A 265 -0.78 -5.86 -15.07
C VAL A 265 -2.23 -5.52 -14.71
N GLY A 266 -2.50 -5.26 -13.44
CA GLY A 266 -3.80 -4.86 -12.92
C GLY A 266 -3.69 -3.85 -11.77
N ARG A 267 -4.80 -3.21 -11.41
CA ARG A 267 -4.95 -2.34 -10.23
C ARG A 267 -5.75 -3.13 -9.18
N ALA A 268 -5.15 -3.40 -8.02
CA ALA A 268 -5.76 -4.23 -6.98
C ALA A 268 -6.81 -3.47 -6.16
N GLY A 269 -6.59 -2.18 -5.95
CA GLY A 269 -7.49 -1.22 -5.28
C GLY A 269 -6.71 0.05 -4.97
N GLY A 270 -7.37 1.20 -4.79
CA GLY A 270 -6.71 2.45 -4.38
C GLY A 270 -5.45 2.78 -5.22
N ASP A 271 -4.32 2.84 -4.54
CA ASP A 271 -2.95 3.07 -5.03
C ASP A 271 -2.16 1.77 -5.34
N GLU A 272 -2.76 0.60 -5.17
CA GLU A 272 -2.13 -0.70 -5.39
C GLU A 272 -2.18 -1.21 -6.84
N PHE A 273 -1.06 -1.73 -7.34
CA PHE A 273 -0.92 -2.38 -8.65
C PHE A 273 -0.29 -3.77 -8.54
N ALA A 274 -0.82 -4.74 -9.29
CA ALA A 274 -0.34 -6.12 -9.33
C ALA A 274 0.26 -6.46 -10.70
N LEU A 275 1.49 -6.99 -10.70
CA LEU A 275 2.22 -7.39 -11.91
C LEU A 275 2.67 -8.85 -11.82
N VAL A 276 2.43 -9.65 -12.86
CA VAL A 276 2.92 -11.04 -12.95
C VAL A 276 4.06 -11.11 -13.97
N PHE A 277 5.21 -11.69 -13.59
CA PHE A 277 6.38 -11.88 -14.46
C PHE A 277 6.72 -13.36 -14.64
N ARG A 278 7.24 -13.71 -15.83
CA ARG A 278 7.83 -15.03 -16.11
C ARG A 278 9.22 -15.13 -15.46
N GLY A 279 9.38 -16.04 -14.50
CA GLY A 279 10.63 -16.31 -13.79
C GLY A 279 11.44 -17.47 -14.39
N MET A 280 12.19 -18.15 -13.52
CA MET A 280 13.05 -19.28 -13.88
C MET A 280 12.22 -20.53 -14.25
N PRO A 281 12.80 -21.52 -14.97
CA PRO A 281 12.22 -22.86 -15.04
C PRO A 281 12.12 -23.48 -13.64
N VAL A 282 10.98 -24.10 -13.31
CA VAL A 282 10.76 -24.73 -12.01
C VAL A 282 11.52 -26.07 -11.96
N PRO A 283 12.38 -26.31 -10.96
CA PRO A 283 13.00 -27.63 -10.77
C PRO A 283 11.94 -28.71 -10.57
N SER A 284 12.16 -29.91 -11.12
CA SER A 284 11.22 -31.03 -11.01
C SER A 284 10.88 -31.39 -9.56
N THR A 285 11.84 -31.25 -8.64
CA THR A 285 11.66 -31.40 -7.19
C THR A 285 10.63 -30.41 -6.62
N VAL A 286 10.69 -29.13 -7.01
CA VAL A 286 9.76 -28.09 -6.59
C VAL A 286 8.36 -28.34 -7.17
N ALA A 287 8.28 -28.73 -8.45
CA ALA A 287 6.99 -29.05 -9.08
C ALA A 287 6.29 -30.27 -8.45
N MET A 288 7.05 -31.33 -8.13
CA MET A 288 6.49 -32.51 -7.43
C MET A 288 6.15 -32.23 -5.97
N ALA A 289 6.91 -31.38 -5.27
CA ALA A 289 6.59 -30.95 -3.90
C ALA A 289 5.32 -30.09 -3.86
N ALA A 290 5.20 -29.09 -4.74
CA ALA A 290 4.00 -28.23 -4.82
C ALA A 290 2.72 -29.00 -5.22
N SER A 291 2.86 -30.20 -5.80
CA SER A 291 1.76 -31.12 -6.09
C SER A 291 1.27 -31.92 -4.85
N ARG A 292 1.89 -31.75 -3.67
CA ARG A 292 1.56 -32.44 -2.43
C ARG A 292 1.28 -31.45 -1.29
N PRO A 293 0.03 -31.39 -0.77
CA PRO A 293 -0.29 -30.55 0.39
C PRO A 293 0.63 -30.85 1.58
N GLY A 294 1.20 -29.80 2.19
CA GLY A 294 2.06 -29.92 3.38
C GLY A 294 3.49 -30.42 3.13
N ALA A 295 3.91 -30.68 1.89
CA ALA A 295 5.31 -31.03 1.61
C ALA A 295 6.24 -29.80 1.78
N PRO A 296 7.33 -29.90 2.56
CA PRO A 296 8.26 -28.79 2.71
C PRO A 296 8.97 -28.49 1.38
N LEU A 297 8.79 -27.26 0.89
CA LEU A 297 9.40 -26.78 -0.34
C LEU A 297 10.84 -26.30 -0.09
N PRO A 298 11.77 -26.47 -1.05
CA PRO A 298 13.14 -25.98 -0.91
C PRO A 298 13.22 -24.48 -0.57
N VAL A 299 14.15 -24.14 0.33
CA VAL A 299 14.54 -22.75 0.61
C VAL A 299 15.20 -22.19 -0.66
N PRO A 300 14.77 -21.01 -1.16
CA PRO A 300 15.34 -20.42 -2.37
C PRO A 300 16.80 -20.02 -2.13
N THR A 301 17.65 -20.26 -3.11
CA THR A 301 19.07 -19.89 -3.04
C THR A 301 19.24 -18.37 -2.92
N ALA A 302 20.35 -17.94 -2.32
CA ALA A 302 20.70 -16.52 -2.25
C ALA A 302 20.73 -15.85 -3.65
N ALA A 303 21.03 -16.62 -4.71
CA ALA A 303 21.01 -16.14 -6.10
C ALA A 303 19.59 -15.86 -6.62
N GLU A 304 18.61 -16.72 -6.33
CA GLU A 304 17.20 -16.53 -6.70
C GLU A 304 16.58 -15.38 -5.91
N THR A 305 16.79 -15.36 -4.59
CA THR A 305 16.42 -14.26 -3.68
C THR A 305 16.96 -12.92 -4.17
N LYS A 306 18.25 -12.86 -4.57
CA LYS A 306 18.88 -11.66 -5.15
C LYS A 306 18.26 -11.25 -6.49
N ARG A 307 17.96 -12.20 -7.39
CA ARG A 307 17.28 -11.92 -8.67
C ARG A 307 15.88 -11.33 -8.46
N ARG A 308 15.09 -11.89 -7.54
CA ARG A 308 13.73 -11.43 -7.23
C ARG A 308 13.75 -10.01 -6.63
N ARG A 309 14.63 -9.72 -5.66
CA ARG A 309 14.83 -8.34 -5.15
C ARG A 309 15.31 -7.36 -6.23
N VAL A 310 16.18 -7.78 -7.16
CA VAL A 310 16.63 -6.94 -8.29
C VAL A 310 15.49 -6.60 -9.27
N LEU A 311 14.53 -7.51 -9.46
CA LEU A 311 13.33 -7.24 -10.27
C LEU A 311 12.43 -6.20 -9.58
N GLY A 312 12.15 -6.35 -8.28
CA GLY A 312 11.42 -5.34 -7.49
C GLY A 312 12.09 -3.95 -7.53
N ARG A 313 13.40 -3.89 -7.26
CA ARG A 313 14.22 -2.66 -7.40
C ARG A 313 14.34 -2.15 -8.84
N ARG A 314 13.84 -2.85 -9.85
CA ARG A 314 13.68 -2.33 -11.23
C ARG A 314 12.28 -1.76 -11.45
N VAL A 315 11.23 -2.40 -10.94
CA VAL A 315 9.86 -1.86 -11.00
C VAL A 315 9.83 -0.48 -10.32
N LEU A 316 10.34 -0.38 -9.09
CA LEU A 316 10.46 0.88 -8.35
C LEU A 316 11.17 1.99 -9.14
N ARG A 317 12.39 1.74 -9.63
CA ARG A 317 13.17 2.72 -10.41
C ARG A 317 12.59 3.10 -11.78
N GLN A 318 11.42 2.60 -12.14
CA GLN A 318 10.65 3.09 -13.29
C GLN A 318 9.47 3.94 -12.85
N ILE A 319 8.91 3.71 -11.66
CA ILE A 319 7.81 4.51 -11.09
C ILE A 319 8.26 5.62 -10.12
N GLN A 320 9.54 5.68 -9.74
CA GLN A 320 10.07 6.67 -8.78
C GLN A 320 10.35 8.07 -9.34
N GLY A 321 10.54 8.20 -10.66
CA GLY A 321 11.01 9.45 -11.26
C GLY A 321 9.99 10.60 -11.17
N PRO A 322 10.44 11.87 -11.21
CA PRO A 322 9.56 13.03 -11.18
C PRO A 322 8.55 12.97 -12.34
N PHE A 323 7.27 12.95 -11.99
CA PHE A 323 6.17 12.98 -12.93
C PHE A 323 5.53 14.35 -12.97
N GLN A 324 5.41 14.92 -14.16
CA GLN A 324 4.63 16.14 -14.41
C GLN A 324 3.13 15.89 -14.16
N VAL A 325 2.67 16.28 -12.97
CA VAL A 325 1.28 16.21 -12.50
C VAL A 325 0.80 17.64 -12.29
N CYS A 326 -0.23 18.06 -13.05
CA CYS A 326 -0.82 19.39 -12.95
C CYS A 326 0.15 20.59 -13.13
N GLY A 327 1.34 20.36 -13.70
CA GLY A 327 2.39 21.37 -13.88
C GLY A 327 3.49 21.37 -12.80
N VAL A 328 3.41 20.44 -11.84
CA VAL A 328 4.42 20.22 -10.78
C VAL A 328 5.14 18.90 -11.03
N ASP A 329 6.44 18.85 -10.78
CA ASP A 329 7.20 17.60 -10.77
C ASP A 329 6.99 16.86 -9.44
N VAL A 330 6.35 15.70 -9.49
CA VAL A 330 6.04 14.85 -8.34
C VAL A 330 6.94 13.62 -8.35
N GLU A 331 7.93 13.56 -7.46
CA GLU A 331 8.63 12.32 -7.16
C GLU A 331 7.71 11.37 -6.38
N VAL A 332 7.90 10.06 -6.59
CA VAL A 332 7.02 9.03 -6.03
C VAL A 332 7.85 8.03 -5.25
N ASP A 333 7.62 7.93 -3.95
CA ASP A 333 8.10 6.77 -3.21
C ASP A 333 7.07 5.63 -3.27
N ALA A 334 7.56 4.40 -3.27
CA ALA A 334 6.73 3.21 -3.43
C ALA A 334 7.39 1.99 -2.78
N SER A 335 6.55 1.09 -2.28
CA SER A 335 6.96 -0.19 -1.72
C SER A 335 6.45 -1.33 -2.60
N VAL A 336 7.17 -2.45 -2.65
CA VAL A 336 6.69 -3.68 -3.33
C VAL A 336 6.79 -4.91 -2.44
N GLY A 337 5.81 -5.79 -2.57
CA GLY A 337 5.82 -7.15 -2.01
C GLY A 337 5.85 -8.20 -3.12
N ILE A 338 6.66 -9.24 -2.95
CA ILE A 338 6.94 -10.22 -4.00
C ILE A 338 6.65 -11.64 -3.51
N ALA A 339 5.82 -12.37 -4.25
CA ALA A 339 5.49 -13.78 -4.02
C ALA A 339 5.65 -14.60 -5.32
N VAL A 340 5.94 -15.89 -5.23
CA VAL A 340 6.36 -16.72 -6.37
C VAL A 340 5.60 -18.05 -6.43
N ALA A 341 4.85 -18.25 -7.52
CA ALA A 341 4.23 -19.52 -7.85
C ALA A 341 5.26 -20.50 -8.46
N PRO A 342 5.19 -21.81 -8.20
CA PRO A 342 4.20 -22.49 -7.35
C PRO A 342 4.61 -22.60 -5.86
N ARG A 343 5.74 -22.00 -5.44
CA ARG A 343 6.30 -22.15 -4.08
C ARG A 343 5.40 -21.54 -3.00
N ASP A 344 5.02 -20.29 -3.20
CA ASP A 344 4.41 -19.47 -2.15
C ASP A 344 2.87 -19.57 -2.17
N SER A 345 2.32 -19.84 -3.36
CA SER A 345 0.94 -20.27 -3.62
C SER A 345 0.87 -20.77 -5.07
N THR A 346 -0.06 -21.67 -5.39
CA THR A 346 -0.39 -22.06 -6.77
C THR A 346 -1.42 -21.17 -7.43
N THR A 347 -2.19 -20.38 -6.65
CA THR A 347 -3.26 -19.48 -7.13
C THR A 347 -2.89 -18.00 -6.95
N MET A 348 -3.43 -17.14 -7.80
CA MET A 348 -3.30 -15.68 -7.73
C MET A 348 -3.82 -15.13 -6.40
N SER A 349 -4.92 -15.69 -5.87
CA SER A 349 -5.48 -15.25 -4.58
C SER A 349 -4.52 -15.47 -3.40
N GLY A 350 -3.88 -16.64 -3.35
CA GLY A 350 -2.87 -16.92 -2.32
C GLY A 350 -1.58 -16.12 -2.55
N LEU A 351 -1.16 -15.92 -3.80
CA LEU A 351 0.02 -15.10 -4.12
C LEU A 351 -0.20 -13.64 -3.69
N LEU A 352 -1.40 -13.08 -3.90
CA LEU A 352 -1.75 -11.73 -3.44
C LEU A 352 -1.65 -11.62 -1.92
N THR A 353 -2.15 -12.60 -1.16
CA THR A 353 -2.07 -12.62 0.31
C THR A 353 -0.61 -12.69 0.81
N CYS A 354 0.22 -13.49 0.14
CA CYS A 354 1.66 -13.59 0.42
C CYS A 354 2.42 -12.31 0.04
N ALA A 355 2.07 -11.67 -1.08
CA ALA A 355 2.68 -10.44 -1.56
C ALA A 355 2.30 -9.23 -0.68
N ASP A 356 1.04 -9.08 -0.29
CA ASP A 356 0.56 -8.10 0.69
C ASP A 356 1.31 -8.24 2.02
N SER A 357 1.35 -9.45 2.58
CA SER A 357 2.09 -9.70 3.83
C SER A 357 3.59 -9.35 3.72
N ALA A 358 4.20 -9.58 2.56
CA ALA A 358 5.58 -9.18 2.28
C ALA A 358 5.76 -7.66 2.12
N LEU A 359 4.84 -6.99 1.43
CA LEU A 359 4.77 -5.53 1.25
C LEU A 359 4.64 -4.83 2.61
N LEU A 360 3.71 -5.28 3.44
CA LEU A 360 3.48 -4.74 4.77
C LEU A 360 4.71 -4.91 5.67
N ARG A 361 5.40 -6.06 5.64
CA ARG A 361 6.66 -6.22 6.37
C ARG A 361 7.72 -5.26 5.84
N ALA A 362 7.83 -5.08 4.53
CA ALA A 362 8.79 -4.16 3.92
C ALA A 362 8.59 -2.74 4.47
N LYS A 363 7.36 -2.23 4.42
CA LYS A 363 6.95 -0.95 5.04
C LYS A 363 7.28 -0.88 6.54
N ARG A 364 7.03 -1.93 7.32
CA ARG A 364 7.35 -1.98 8.76
C ARG A 364 8.85 -1.89 9.08
N VAL A 365 9.74 -2.28 8.17
CA VAL A 365 11.20 -2.31 8.40
C VAL A 365 11.99 -1.31 7.54
N GLY A 366 11.30 -0.34 6.91
CA GLY A 366 11.94 0.65 6.02
C GLY A 366 12.49 0.06 4.71
N GLU A 367 12.23 -1.21 4.38
CA GLU A 367 12.60 -1.79 3.09
C GLU A 367 11.54 -1.44 2.02
N SER A 368 11.97 -0.96 0.86
CA SER A 368 11.07 -0.77 -0.29
C SER A 368 10.75 -2.06 -1.07
N VAL A 369 11.39 -3.21 -0.78
CA VAL A 369 11.24 -4.45 -1.56
C VAL A 369 11.16 -5.70 -0.66
N GLY A 370 9.95 -6.01 -0.19
CA GLY A 370 9.66 -7.23 0.55
C GLY A 370 9.64 -8.48 -0.34
N LEU A 371 10.35 -9.53 0.06
CA LEU A 371 10.10 -10.90 -0.42
C LEU A 371 9.23 -11.63 0.59
N TRP A 372 8.30 -12.45 0.11
CA TRP A 372 7.57 -13.40 0.92
C TRP A 372 8.45 -14.56 1.40
N ASP A 373 8.21 -14.96 2.63
CA ASP A 373 8.74 -16.15 3.28
C ASP A 373 7.72 -16.60 4.35
N PRO A 374 7.51 -17.91 4.60
CA PRO A 374 6.57 -18.38 5.63
C PRO A 374 6.82 -17.89 7.07
N GLY A 375 7.98 -17.32 7.40
CA GLY A 375 8.18 -16.60 8.66
C GLY A 375 7.50 -15.22 8.73
N ILE A 376 7.04 -14.68 7.60
CA ILE A 376 6.33 -13.41 7.50
C ILE A 376 4.83 -13.66 7.70
N THR A 377 4.16 -12.71 8.34
CA THR A 377 2.70 -12.67 8.42
C THR A 377 2.22 -11.23 8.28
N GLY A 378 1.18 -10.99 7.49
CA GLY A 378 0.50 -9.69 7.40
C GLY A 378 -0.25 -9.31 8.69
N VAL A 379 -1.20 -8.37 8.62
CA VAL A 379 -2.05 -8.04 9.78
C VAL A 379 -2.87 -9.29 10.15
N ARG A 380 -2.41 -10.00 11.19
CA ARG A 380 -3.08 -11.21 11.66
C ARG A 380 -4.46 -10.85 12.25
N PRO A 381 -5.46 -11.75 12.20
CA PRO A 381 -6.61 -11.67 13.08
C PRO A 381 -6.21 -11.55 14.56
N GLU A 382 -5.03 -12.07 14.92
CA GLU A 382 -4.39 -11.90 16.22
C GLU A 382 -4.05 -10.43 16.55
N GLU A 383 -3.64 -9.59 15.59
CA GLU A 383 -3.39 -8.16 15.84
C GLU A 383 -4.70 -7.41 16.12
N ILE A 384 -5.79 -7.77 15.43
CA ILE A 384 -7.12 -7.18 15.62
C ILE A 384 -7.71 -7.60 16.99
N ALA A 385 -7.56 -8.88 17.34
CA ALA A 385 -7.93 -9.37 18.67
C ALA A 385 -7.11 -8.68 19.77
N LEU A 386 -5.80 -8.54 19.58
CA LEU A 386 -4.89 -7.90 20.53
C LEU A 386 -5.22 -6.41 20.73
N TYR A 387 -5.63 -5.69 19.67
CA TYR A 387 -6.14 -4.32 19.79
C TYR A 387 -7.39 -4.23 20.68
N ALA A 388 -8.39 -5.09 20.43
CA ALA A 388 -9.62 -5.10 21.22
C ALA A 388 -9.37 -5.52 22.69
N GLN A 389 -8.44 -6.45 22.90
CA GLN A 389 -7.99 -6.89 24.22
C GLN A 389 -7.23 -5.77 24.95
N LEU A 390 -6.27 -5.09 24.30
CA LEU A 390 -5.47 -4.02 24.91
C LEU A 390 -6.33 -2.80 25.29
N ARG A 391 -7.31 -2.44 24.44
CA ARG A 391 -8.30 -1.40 24.79
C ARG A 391 -9.12 -1.75 26.02
N THR A 392 -9.33 -3.03 26.27
CA THR A 392 -10.02 -3.53 27.46
C THR A 392 -9.07 -3.54 28.68
N ALA A 393 -7.81 -3.93 28.47
CA ALA A 393 -6.77 -4.04 29.50
C ALA A 393 -6.50 -2.73 30.26
N ILE A 394 -6.44 -1.60 29.54
CA ILE A 394 -6.29 -0.25 30.13
C ILE A 394 -7.37 0.01 31.20
N THR A 395 -8.61 -0.41 30.93
CA THR A 395 -9.75 -0.19 31.85
C THR A 395 -9.92 -1.27 32.94
N ARG A 396 -9.11 -2.34 32.91
CA ARG A 396 -9.28 -3.51 33.80
C ARG A 396 -8.13 -3.74 34.79
N GLY A 397 -7.11 -2.89 34.80
CA GLY A 397 -5.92 -3.12 35.63
C GLY A 397 -5.12 -4.35 35.19
N GLU A 398 -5.21 -4.74 33.92
CA GLU A 398 -4.37 -5.82 33.36
C GLU A 398 -2.96 -5.30 33.00
N LEU A 399 -2.77 -3.98 32.91
CA LEU A 399 -1.48 -3.35 32.69
C LEU A 399 -0.76 -3.08 34.02
N VAL A 400 0.57 -3.19 34.03
CA VAL A 400 1.44 -2.86 35.17
C VAL A 400 2.75 -2.24 34.67
N LEU A 401 3.40 -1.43 35.49
CA LEU A 401 4.76 -0.94 35.23
C LEU A 401 5.80 -1.80 35.96
N TYR A 402 6.87 -2.14 35.23
CA TYR A 402 8.12 -2.63 35.82
C TYR A 402 9.15 -1.50 35.70
N TYR A 403 10.13 -1.47 36.59
CA TYR A 403 11.09 -0.39 36.71
C TYR A 403 12.51 -0.94 36.59
N GLN A 404 13.33 -0.41 35.68
CA GLN A 404 14.74 -0.77 35.58
C GLN A 404 15.62 0.37 36.12
N PRO A 405 16.55 0.11 37.06
CA PRO A 405 17.30 1.19 37.71
C PRO A 405 18.39 1.76 36.81
N LEU A 406 18.49 3.09 36.78
CA LEU A 406 19.62 3.82 36.21
C LEU A 406 20.66 4.05 37.32
N GLN A 407 21.89 3.59 37.09
CA GLN A 407 23.00 3.74 38.03
C GLN A 407 23.93 4.88 37.60
N SER A 408 24.27 5.77 38.52
CA SER A 408 25.30 6.79 38.31
C SER A 408 26.68 6.13 38.26
N ALA A 409 27.40 6.31 37.15
CA ALA A 409 28.75 5.80 36.96
C ALA A 409 29.74 6.30 38.02
N CYS A 410 29.66 7.60 38.33
CA CYS A 410 30.53 8.27 39.30
C CYS A 410 30.29 7.82 40.75
N SER A 411 29.03 7.57 41.16
CA SER A 411 28.68 7.35 42.57
C SER A 411 28.26 5.91 42.94
N GLY A 412 28.09 5.03 41.94
CA GLY A 412 27.56 3.66 42.09
C GLY A 412 26.11 3.58 42.59
N GLY A 413 25.47 4.72 42.89
CA GLY A 413 24.10 4.79 43.38
C GLY A 413 23.09 4.66 42.25
N ILE A 414 21.93 4.09 42.56
CA ILE A 414 20.74 4.22 41.69
C ILE A 414 20.24 5.67 41.83
N VAL A 415 19.98 6.33 40.71
CA VAL A 415 19.61 7.76 40.65
C VAL A 415 18.31 8.04 39.89
N GLY A 416 17.73 7.02 39.27
CA GLY A 416 16.41 7.04 38.62
C GLY A 416 16.00 5.64 38.20
N ALA A 417 14.84 5.50 37.56
CA ALA A 417 14.43 4.23 36.94
C ALA A 417 13.55 4.41 35.69
N GLU A 418 13.72 3.57 34.68
CA GLU A 418 12.85 3.56 33.49
C GLU A 418 11.57 2.76 33.74
N ALA A 419 10.41 3.39 33.49
CA ALA A 419 9.08 2.79 33.59
C ALA A 419 8.72 1.97 32.34
N LEU A 420 9.03 0.68 32.42
CA LEU A 420 8.87 -0.32 31.38
C LEU A 420 7.51 -1.03 31.51
N LEU A 421 6.53 -0.61 30.71
CA LEU A 421 5.18 -1.17 30.63
C LEU A 421 5.15 -2.69 30.41
N ARG A 422 4.24 -3.40 31.08
CA ARG A 422 3.92 -4.82 30.88
C ARG A 422 2.41 -5.05 30.92
N TRP A 423 1.95 -6.17 30.38
CA TRP A 423 0.53 -6.57 30.38
C TRP A 423 0.37 -7.99 30.92
N HIS A 424 -0.33 -8.15 32.04
CA HIS A 424 -0.82 -9.45 32.54
C HIS A 424 -2.02 -9.92 31.70
N HIS A 425 -1.73 -10.41 30.49
CA HIS A 425 -2.76 -10.87 29.56
C HIS A 425 -3.44 -12.16 30.07
N PRO A 426 -4.77 -12.19 30.29
CA PRO A 426 -5.46 -13.26 31.03
C PRO A 426 -5.18 -14.71 30.58
N THR A 427 -4.90 -14.93 29.28
CA THR A 427 -4.58 -16.26 28.72
C THR A 427 -3.15 -16.42 28.20
N ARG A 428 -2.28 -15.40 28.34
CA ARG A 428 -0.91 -15.41 27.80
C ARG A 428 0.17 -15.09 28.83
N GLY A 429 -0.20 -14.74 30.07
CA GLY A 429 0.75 -14.34 31.10
C GLY A 429 1.29 -12.92 30.88
N LEU A 430 2.49 -12.66 31.39
CA LEU A 430 3.12 -11.33 31.32
C LEU A 430 3.71 -11.08 29.93
N LEU A 431 3.14 -10.14 29.19
CA LEU A 431 3.63 -9.70 27.88
C LEU A 431 4.53 -8.46 28.01
N ALA A 432 5.58 -8.42 27.19
CA ALA A 432 6.48 -7.27 27.03
C ALA A 432 6.02 -6.33 25.88
N PRO A 433 6.43 -5.04 25.88
CA PRO A 433 5.92 -4.03 24.95
C PRO A 433 5.96 -4.42 23.48
N GLY A 434 7.06 -5.01 23.00
CA GLY A 434 7.21 -5.42 21.59
C GLY A 434 6.16 -6.38 21.06
N VAL A 435 5.36 -7.02 21.93
CA VAL A 435 4.22 -7.87 21.52
C VAL A 435 2.97 -7.05 21.15
N PHE A 436 2.75 -5.89 21.79
CA PHE A 436 1.47 -5.16 21.74
C PHE A 436 1.56 -3.65 21.51
N LEU A 437 2.66 -3.00 21.89
CA LEU A 437 2.89 -1.57 21.66
C LEU A 437 2.85 -1.22 20.15
N PRO A 438 3.44 -2.01 19.23
CA PRO A 438 3.30 -1.78 17.79
C PRO A 438 1.86 -1.91 17.24
N VAL A 439 0.89 -2.40 18.03
CA VAL A 439 -0.54 -2.36 17.70
C VAL A 439 -1.20 -1.09 18.26
N ALA A 440 -0.85 -0.68 19.48
CA ALA A 440 -1.30 0.59 20.06
C ALA A 440 -0.87 1.77 19.19
N GLU A 441 0.41 1.87 18.84
CA GLU A 441 1.01 2.98 18.08
C GLU A 441 0.41 3.19 16.69
N ARG A 442 -0.04 2.12 16.02
CA ARG A 442 -0.72 2.24 14.72
C ARG A 442 -2.16 2.78 14.84
N SER A 443 -2.68 2.96 16.05
CA SER A 443 -4.07 3.31 16.35
C SER A 443 -4.19 4.56 17.24
N PRO A 444 -5.41 5.09 17.49
CA PRO A 444 -5.64 6.12 18.50
C PRO A 444 -5.33 5.68 19.95
N LEU A 445 -5.28 4.37 20.20
CA LEU A 445 -5.16 3.80 21.54
C LEU A 445 -3.83 4.14 22.24
N ILE A 446 -2.81 4.56 21.48
CA ILE A 446 -1.54 5.01 22.04
C ILE A 446 -1.73 6.21 22.98
N ALA A 447 -2.69 7.10 22.73
CA ALA A 447 -2.93 8.25 23.60
C ALA A 447 -3.53 7.85 24.95
N ASP A 448 -4.47 6.91 24.95
CA ASP A 448 -5.05 6.37 26.19
C ASP A 448 -4.03 5.55 26.97
N LEU A 449 -3.16 4.82 26.26
CA LEU A 449 -2.07 4.04 26.84
C LEU A 449 -0.99 4.94 27.47
N THR A 450 -0.56 6.01 26.79
CA THR A 450 0.41 6.98 27.33
C THR A 450 -0.16 7.70 28.55
N ARG A 451 -1.44 8.11 28.53
CA ARG A 451 -2.10 8.70 29.72
C ARG A 451 -2.09 7.73 30.90
N TRP A 452 -2.39 6.44 30.68
CA TRP A 452 -2.33 5.41 31.71
C TRP A 452 -0.90 5.20 32.25
N VAL A 453 0.11 5.16 31.38
CA VAL A 453 1.52 4.98 31.79
C VAL A 453 2.02 6.18 32.60
N LEU A 454 1.71 7.41 32.19
CA LEU A 454 2.09 8.63 32.92
C LEU A 454 1.45 8.66 34.32
N ASP A 455 0.16 8.35 34.41
CA ASP A 455 -0.58 8.33 35.68
C ASP A 455 -0.01 7.28 36.65
N GLU A 456 0.16 6.03 36.21
CA GLU A 456 0.70 4.95 37.06
C GLU A 456 2.19 5.18 37.42
N ALA A 457 2.99 5.77 36.52
CA ALA A 457 4.38 6.12 36.81
C ALA A 457 4.45 7.19 37.91
N LEU A 458 3.69 8.28 37.77
CA LEU A 458 3.68 9.39 38.73
C LEU A 458 3.02 9.00 40.06
N ARG A 459 1.94 8.20 40.04
CA ARG A 459 1.36 7.58 41.23
C ARG A 459 2.40 6.75 42.01
N GLN A 460 3.30 6.07 41.31
CA GLN A 460 4.37 5.30 41.96
C GLN A 460 5.53 6.18 42.44
N CYS A 461 5.87 7.27 41.73
CA CYS A 461 6.82 8.28 42.23
C CYS A 461 6.33 8.93 43.54
N ALA A 462 5.04 9.26 43.64
CA ALA A 462 4.43 9.78 44.87
C ALA A 462 4.49 8.75 46.01
N ALA A 463 4.10 7.50 45.74
CA ALA A 463 4.18 6.42 46.74
C ALA A 463 5.62 6.17 47.23
N TRP A 464 6.64 6.32 46.37
CA TRP A 464 8.04 6.27 46.81
C TRP A 464 8.47 7.51 47.60
N ALA A 465 8.00 8.71 47.23
CA ALA A 465 8.26 9.93 48.01
C ALA A 465 7.69 9.84 49.44
N ASP A 466 6.49 9.26 49.61
CA ASP A 466 5.88 8.97 50.91
C ASP A 466 6.70 7.95 51.74
N GLU A 467 7.37 6.98 51.08
CA GLU A 467 8.35 6.08 51.72
C GLU A 467 9.72 6.75 52.01
N GLY A 468 9.89 8.04 51.68
CA GLY A 468 11.16 8.76 51.78
C GLY A 468 12.17 8.46 50.67
N LEU A 469 11.75 7.76 49.61
CA LEU A 469 12.55 7.38 48.45
C LEU A 469 12.30 8.34 47.28
N ARG A 470 13.07 9.44 47.18
CA ARG A 470 13.02 10.31 46.00
C ARG A 470 13.72 9.62 44.81
N LEU A 471 12.95 9.07 43.89
CA LEU A 471 13.42 8.41 42.66
C LEU A 471 12.73 9.02 41.42
N PRO A 472 13.46 9.77 40.57
CA PRO A 472 12.97 10.17 39.26
C PRO A 472 12.70 8.98 38.35
N VAL A 473 11.70 9.10 37.47
CA VAL A 473 11.30 8.05 36.53
C VAL A 473 11.33 8.53 35.08
N SER A 474 11.95 7.74 34.23
CA SER A 474 11.89 7.87 32.77
C SER A 474 10.65 7.18 32.21
N VAL A 475 9.95 7.84 31.28
CA VAL A 475 8.77 7.29 30.58
C VAL A 475 8.95 7.40 29.07
N ASN A 476 8.90 6.26 28.37
CA ASN A 476 8.87 6.18 26.90
C ASN A 476 7.64 6.91 26.33
N LEU A 477 7.85 7.82 25.38
CA LEU A 477 6.82 8.61 24.71
C LEU A 477 6.79 8.34 23.21
N SER A 478 5.71 7.71 22.73
CA SER A 478 5.57 7.40 21.29
C SER A 478 5.42 8.68 20.45
N ALA A 479 6.06 8.69 19.27
CA ALA A 479 6.11 9.80 18.32
C ALA A 479 4.77 10.50 18.06
N ARG A 480 3.67 9.75 18.07
CA ARG A 480 2.33 10.25 17.76
C ARG A 480 1.79 11.22 18.82
N MET A 481 2.30 11.16 20.04
CA MET A 481 1.95 12.09 21.12
C MET A 481 2.50 13.50 20.85
N LEU A 482 3.62 13.62 20.13
CA LEU A 482 4.20 14.91 19.73
C LEU A 482 3.36 15.66 18.68
N VAL A 483 2.30 15.02 18.17
CA VAL A 483 1.35 15.56 17.18
C VAL A 483 0.00 15.91 17.86
N LEU A 484 -0.12 15.69 19.17
CA LEU A 484 -1.32 16.00 19.97
C LEU A 484 -1.07 17.23 20.84
N ASP A 485 -1.86 18.28 20.62
CA ASP A 485 -1.68 19.58 21.29
C ASP A 485 -2.15 19.60 22.76
N ASP A 486 -2.63 18.47 23.30
CA ASP A 486 -3.01 18.29 24.71
C ASP A 486 -1.91 17.69 25.60
N LEU A 487 -0.78 17.26 25.02
CA LEU A 487 0.27 16.55 25.75
C LEU A 487 0.87 17.36 26.92
N PRO A 488 1.23 18.65 26.80
CA PRO A 488 1.78 19.41 27.93
C PRO A 488 0.77 19.61 29.05
N GLN A 489 -0.53 19.69 28.74
CA GLN A 489 -1.59 19.83 29.73
C GLN A 489 -1.89 18.49 30.41
N VAL A 490 -1.77 17.37 29.69
CA VAL A 490 -1.81 16.01 30.25
C VAL A 490 -0.66 15.79 31.25
N VAL A 491 0.58 16.14 30.86
CA VAL A 491 1.76 15.94 31.72
C VAL A 491 1.70 16.83 32.97
N ALA A 492 1.44 18.13 32.82
CA ALA A 492 1.27 19.05 33.95
C ALA A 492 0.08 18.67 34.85
N GLY A 493 -1.03 18.23 34.26
CA GLY A 493 -2.20 17.77 35.00
C GLY A 493 -1.92 16.51 35.83
N SER A 494 -1.18 15.55 35.28
CA SER A 494 -0.79 14.32 35.98
C SER A 494 0.20 14.58 37.11
N LEU A 495 1.19 15.46 36.90
CA LEU A 495 2.12 15.90 37.95
C LEU A 495 1.38 16.59 39.10
N ALA A 496 0.46 17.50 38.78
CA ALA A 496 -0.35 18.20 39.77
C ALA A 496 -1.30 17.26 40.54
N ALA A 497 -1.89 16.25 39.89
CA ALA A 497 -2.78 15.27 40.51
C ALA A 497 -2.08 14.43 41.59
N HIS A 498 -0.80 14.10 41.39
CA HIS A 498 0.03 13.34 42.33
C HIS A 498 0.87 14.24 43.27
N GLY A 499 0.72 15.56 43.19
CA GLY A 499 1.43 16.52 44.05
C GLY A 499 2.95 16.61 43.79
N LEU A 500 3.40 16.21 42.60
CA LEU A 500 4.82 16.09 42.26
C LEU A 500 5.35 17.33 41.54
N ALA A 501 6.62 17.65 41.80
CA ALA A 501 7.39 18.59 41.00
C ALA A 501 7.89 17.89 39.71
N SER A 502 8.11 18.66 38.65
CA SER A 502 8.48 18.14 37.32
C SER A 502 9.88 17.51 37.26
N ASP A 503 10.73 17.74 38.28
CA ASP A 503 12.08 17.16 38.40
C ASP A 503 12.10 15.63 38.62
N VAL A 504 10.94 15.00 38.81
CA VAL A 504 10.80 13.55 38.97
C VAL A 504 10.46 12.80 37.67
N LEU A 505 10.28 13.51 36.54
CA LEU A 505 9.86 12.93 35.27
C LEU A 505 10.85 13.25 34.14
N THR A 506 11.40 12.21 33.53
CA THR A 506 12.03 12.28 32.21
C THR A 506 11.09 11.69 31.17
N LEU A 507 10.93 12.35 30.02
CA LEU A 507 10.27 11.78 28.84
C LEU A 507 11.32 11.33 27.83
N GLU A 508 11.21 10.09 27.35
CA GLU A 508 12.16 9.47 26.42
C GLU A 508 11.55 9.37 25.03
N ILE A 509 12.26 9.88 24.01
CA ILE A 509 11.76 9.97 22.64
C ILE A 509 12.81 9.38 21.68
N THR A 510 12.45 8.32 20.96
CA THR A 510 13.35 7.66 19.98
C THR A 510 13.73 8.57 18.81
N GLU A 511 14.96 8.48 18.31
CA GLU A 511 15.49 9.27 17.18
C GLU A 511 14.52 9.33 15.97
N SER A 512 13.92 8.18 15.62
CA SER A 512 13.00 8.04 14.48
C SER A 512 11.70 8.84 14.60
N ALA A 513 11.27 9.19 15.82
CA ALA A 513 10.06 10.00 16.03
C ALA A 513 10.19 11.40 15.42
N LEU A 514 11.37 12.00 15.60
CA LEU A 514 11.65 13.42 15.42
C LEU A 514 11.81 13.80 13.94
N VAL A 515 12.28 12.85 13.12
CA VAL A 515 12.50 13.01 11.67
C VAL A 515 11.19 13.29 10.92
N THR A 516 10.04 12.85 11.43
CA THR A 516 8.77 12.92 10.67
C THR A 516 8.10 14.29 10.70
N GLN A 517 8.19 15.06 11.79
CA GLN A 517 7.61 16.42 11.92
C GLN A 517 8.48 17.32 12.82
N PRO A 518 9.74 17.62 12.43
CA PRO A 518 10.74 18.21 13.33
C PRO A 518 10.32 19.55 13.94
N THR A 519 9.66 20.44 13.18
CA THR A 519 9.23 21.76 13.68
C THR A 519 8.13 21.66 14.75
N ARG A 520 7.20 20.70 14.61
CA ARG A 520 6.13 20.47 15.60
C ARG A 520 6.70 19.82 16.86
N ALA A 521 7.57 18.81 16.68
CA ALA A 521 8.31 18.20 17.78
C ALA A 521 9.14 19.24 18.55
N ALA A 522 9.83 20.15 17.86
CA ALA A 522 10.59 21.23 18.50
C ALA A 522 9.72 22.15 19.38
N THR A 523 8.53 22.52 18.90
CA THR A 523 7.58 23.35 19.66
C THR A 523 7.09 22.58 20.90
N MET A 524 6.58 21.36 20.70
CA MET A 524 6.06 20.49 21.75
C MET A 524 7.08 20.18 22.86
N LEU A 525 8.31 19.82 22.48
CA LEU A 525 9.40 19.55 23.41
C LEU A 525 9.85 20.82 24.14
N SER A 526 9.83 21.99 23.47
CA SER A 526 10.11 23.26 24.14
C SER A 526 9.07 23.58 25.21
N GLU A 527 7.78 23.38 24.93
CA GLU A 527 6.70 23.58 25.90
C GLU A 527 6.85 22.64 27.11
N LEU A 528 7.08 21.35 26.89
CA LEU A 528 7.34 20.37 27.96
C LEU A 528 8.55 20.77 28.83
N ARG A 529 9.66 21.23 28.22
CA ARG A 529 10.82 21.71 28.98
C ARG A 529 10.54 23.00 29.75
N THR A 530 9.68 23.90 29.25
CA THR A 530 9.26 25.10 30.03
C THR A 530 8.41 24.75 31.25
N GLN A 531 7.81 23.56 31.31
CA GLN A 531 7.17 23.02 32.51
C GLN A 531 8.18 22.39 33.50
N GLY A 532 9.47 22.32 33.14
CA GLY A 532 10.54 21.75 33.96
C GLY A 532 10.68 20.23 33.87
N VAL A 533 10.01 19.58 32.91
CA VAL A 533 10.13 18.13 32.65
C VAL A 533 11.41 17.86 31.87
N SER A 534 12.19 16.86 32.28
CA SER A 534 13.44 16.49 31.58
C SER A 534 13.16 15.71 30.29
N LEU A 535 14.02 15.89 29.28
CA LEU A 535 13.86 15.27 27.97
C LEU A 535 15.09 14.45 27.58
N SER A 536 14.86 13.20 27.17
CA SER A 536 15.89 12.25 26.76
C SER A 536 15.69 11.78 25.32
N LEU A 537 16.77 11.74 24.54
CA LEU A 537 16.80 11.18 23.18
C LEU A 537 17.18 9.69 23.25
N ASP A 538 16.30 8.84 22.73
CA ASP A 538 16.39 7.38 22.81
C ASP A 538 16.77 6.71 21.48
N ASP A 539 17.22 5.45 21.51
CA ASP A 539 17.70 4.67 20.35
C ASP A 539 18.84 5.35 19.53
N PHE A 540 19.66 6.23 20.15
CA PHE A 540 20.56 7.11 19.38
C PHE A 540 21.62 6.34 18.58
N GLY A 541 21.74 6.70 17.30
CA GLY A 541 22.69 6.08 16.36
C GLY A 541 22.12 4.93 15.52
N THR A 542 20.90 4.45 15.84
CA THR A 542 20.22 3.40 15.06
C THR A 542 19.57 3.93 13.78
N GLY A 543 19.37 5.25 13.67
CA GLY A 543 18.57 5.91 12.64
C GLY A 543 19.34 6.77 11.65
N TYR A 544 18.64 7.78 11.11
CA TYR A 544 19.22 8.83 10.28
C TYR A 544 19.75 9.95 11.17
N SER A 545 20.89 9.71 11.83
CA SER A 545 21.44 10.58 12.87
C SER A 545 21.89 11.95 12.37
N SER A 546 20.92 12.85 12.16
CA SER A 546 21.17 14.25 11.85
C SER A 546 21.58 14.97 13.12
N MET A 547 22.86 15.36 13.20
CA MET A 547 23.42 16.18 14.28
C MET A 547 22.68 17.52 14.47
N GLU A 548 21.90 17.94 13.47
CA GLU A 548 20.98 19.08 13.55
C GLU A 548 19.89 18.86 14.61
N ILE A 549 19.36 17.64 14.77
CA ILE A 549 18.33 17.30 15.77
C ILE A 549 18.89 17.52 17.18
N LEU A 550 20.04 16.92 17.50
CA LEU A 550 20.74 17.10 18.77
C LEU A 550 21.15 18.56 19.06
N LYS A 551 21.35 19.37 18.03
CA LYS A 551 21.73 20.79 18.15
C LYS A 551 20.53 21.75 18.30
N THR A 552 19.36 21.37 17.79
CA THR A 552 18.18 22.26 17.70
C THR A 552 17.05 21.89 18.65
N LEU A 553 16.96 20.63 19.07
CA LEU A 553 15.92 20.17 19.98
C LEU A 553 16.36 20.25 21.45
N PRO A 554 15.45 20.58 22.38
CA PRO A 554 15.82 20.98 23.72
C PRO A 554 15.98 19.77 24.66
N PHE A 555 16.83 18.80 24.32
CA PHE A 555 17.13 17.66 25.20
C PHE A 555 17.99 18.04 26.42
N ASP A 556 17.96 17.18 27.44
CA ASP A 556 18.84 17.15 28.61
C ASP A 556 19.74 15.89 28.62
N GLU A 557 19.26 14.80 28.00
CA GLU A 557 19.93 13.49 27.99
C GLU A 557 19.93 12.82 26.60
N VAL A 558 20.85 11.88 26.39
CA VAL A 558 20.85 10.97 25.24
C VAL A 558 21.25 9.55 25.67
N LYS A 559 20.48 8.54 25.24
CA LYS A 559 20.69 7.11 25.51
C LYS A 559 21.40 6.46 24.30
N ILE A 560 22.54 5.82 24.55
CA ILE A 560 23.29 5.05 23.55
C ILE A 560 22.68 3.65 23.46
N ASP A 561 22.21 3.27 22.25
CA ASP A 561 21.62 1.95 21.99
C ASP A 561 22.54 0.77 22.42
N ARG A 562 21.90 -0.29 22.94
CA ARG A 562 22.50 -1.58 23.29
C ARG A 562 23.38 -2.16 22.19
N GLY A 563 23.07 -1.96 20.91
CA GLY A 563 23.89 -2.40 19.78
C GLY A 563 25.33 -1.87 19.87
N PHE A 564 25.51 -0.56 19.97
CA PHE A 564 26.86 0.06 20.09
C PHE A 564 27.61 -0.37 21.36
N VAL A 565 26.90 -0.46 22.49
CA VAL A 565 27.49 -0.90 23.77
C VAL A 565 27.90 -2.38 23.73
N THR A 566 27.17 -3.20 22.96
CA THR A 566 27.48 -4.62 22.73
C THR A 566 28.66 -4.79 21.75
N ASP A 567 28.68 -4.07 20.63
CA ASP A 567 29.72 -4.20 19.61
C ASP A 567 31.08 -3.60 20.06
N ALA A 568 31.06 -2.59 20.94
CA ALA A 568 32.26 -2.07 21.61
C ALA A 568 33.01 -3.13 22.45
N ARG A 569 32.40 -4.28 22.74
CA ARG A 569 32.94 -5.37 23.56
C ARG A 569 34.12 -6.11 22.88
N GLY A 570 35.31 -5.51 23.00
CA GLY A 570 36.56 -6.07 22.47
C GLY A 570 36.91 -5.58 21.06
N SER A 571 36.14 -4.64 20.52
CA SER A 571 36.43 -3.95 19.26
C SER A 571 36.91 -2.53 19.52
N LEU A 572 38.19 -2.25 19.22
CA LEU A 572 38.76 -0.90 19.36
C LEU A 572 38.09 0.15 18.45
N PRO A 573 37.67 -0.17 17.20
CA PRO A 573 36.85 0.72 16.39
C PRO A 573 35.52 1.09 17.06
N ASP A 574 34.77 0.11 17.57
CA ASP A 574 33.39 0.34 18.02
C ASP A 574 33.35 1.00 19.41
N ALA A 575 34.33 0.68 20.28
CA ALA A 575 34.58 1.46 21.49
C ALA A 575 34.98 2.93 21.20
N ALA A 576 35.61 3.20 20.04
CA ALA A 576 35.86 4.57 19.61
C ALA A 576 34.60 5.27 19.07
N ILE A 577 33.60 4.53 18.56
CA ILE A 577 32.27 5.10 18.24
C ILE A 577 31.58 5.51 19.54
N VAL A 578 31.48 4.62 20.52
CA VAL A 578 30.88 4.92 21.84
C VAL A 578 31.52 6.14 22.50
N ARG A 579 32.86 6.23 22.52
CA ARG A 579 33.57 7.43 23.00
C ARG A 579 33.25 8.68 22.19
N SER A 580 33.08 8.57 20.86
CA SER A 580 32.74 9.72 20.02
C SER A 580 31.32 10.25 20.30
N VAL A 581 30.39 9.37 20.67
CA VAL A 581 29.03 9.74 21.10
C VAL A 581 29.06 10.42 22.48
N LEU A 582 29.86 9.88 23.42
CA LEU A 582 30.11 10.51 24.73
C LEU A 582 30.69 11.92 24.60
N ASP A 583 31.80 12.05 23.85
CA ASP A 583 32.42 13.34 23.51
C ASP A 583 31.42 14.33 22.89
N LEU A 584 30.50 13.87 22.04
CA LEU A 584 29.48 14.70 21.40
C LEU A 584 28.42 15.17 22.40
N GLY A 585 27.85 14.26 23.19
CA GLY A 585 26.82 14.58 24.20
C GLY A 585 27.32 15.61 25.21
N HIS A 586 28.51 15.39 25.77
CA HIS A 586 29.12 16.31 26.73
C HIS A 586 29.43 17.70 26.12
N ARG A 587 29.85 17.77 24.85
CA ARG A 587 30.08 19.04 24.13
C ARG A 587 28.78 19.80 23.82
N LEU A 588 27.64 19.12 23.81
CA LEU A 588 26.32 19.73 23.68
C LEU A 588 25.67 20.03 25.05
N GLY A 589 26.31 19.64 26.16
CA GLY A 589 25.80 19.83 27.52
C GLY A 589 24.76 18.80 27.95
N LEU A 590 24.67 17.67 27.25
CA LEU A 590 23.76 16.56 27.55
C LEU A 590 24.40 15.55 28.50
N ARG A 591 23.60 14.92 29.37
CA ARG A 591 23.99 13.68 30.08
C ARG A 591 23.93 12.50 29.11
N VAL A 592 24.83 11.54 29.23
CA VAL A 592 24.86 10.36 28.36
C VAL A 592 24.58 9.08 29.15
N VAL A 593 23.56 8.34 28.72
CA VAL A 593 23.15 7.04 29.29
C VAL A 593 23.70 5.90 28.43
N GLY A 594 24.39 4.94 29.03
CA GLY A 594 24.81 3.70 28.37
C GLY A 594 23.80 2.58 28.63
N GLU A 595 23.12 2.11 27.58
CA GLU A 595 22.16 1.01 27.70
C GLU A 595 22.78 -0.37 27.50
N GLY A 596 21.97 -1.42 27.73
CA GLY A 596 22.31 -2.78 27.32
C GLY A 596 23.48 -3.40 28.08
N ILE A 597 23.83 -2.87 29.24
CA ILE A 597 24.99 -3.32 30.02
C ILE A 597 24.71 -4.71 30.63
N GLU A 598 25.11 -5.76 29.90
CA GLU A 598 24.86 -7.16 30.26
C GLU A 598 25.77 -7.71 31.37
N ASP A 599 27.01 -7.23 31.48
CA ASP A 599 27.93 -7.68 32.54
C ASP A 599 28.95 -6.62 33.02
N GLU A 600 29.60 -6.96 34.13
CA GLU A 600 30.56 -6.14 34.87
C GLU A 600 31.72 -5.59 34.03
N ARG A 601 32.13 -6.28 32.94
CA ARG A 601 33.22 -5.79 32.07
C ARG A 601 32.75 -4.67 31.18
N THR A 602 31.52 -4.78 30.66
CA THR A 602 30.86 -3.69 29.92
C THR A 602 30.57 -2.52 30.85
N LEU A 603 30.13 -2.80 32.10
CA LEU A 603 29.90 -1.78 33.12
C LEU A 603 31.18 -0.98 33.43
N ALA A 604 32.30 -1.67 33.72
CA ALA A 604 33.59 -1.03 33.95
C ALA A 604 34.08 -0.23 32.72
N MET A 605 33.94 -0.80 31.51
CA MET A 605 34.33 -0.14 30.26
C MET A 605 33.56 1.16 30.01
N MET A 606 32.24 1.19 30.28
CA MET A 606 31.44 2.41 30.15
C MET A 606 31.80 3.48 31.21
N ILE A 607 32.21 3.07 32.42
CA ILE A 607 32.76 3.98 33.44
C ILE A 607 34.11 4.56 32.98
N ASP A 608 35.03 3.71 32.51
CA ASP A 608 36.37 4.12 32.03
C ASP A 608 36.30 5.03 30.79
N LEU A 609 35.26 4.89 29.96
CA LEU A 609 34.98 5.80 28.83
C LEU A 609 34.33 7.13 29.26
N GLY A 610 33.90 7.28 30.51
CA GLY A 610 33.32 8.51 31.05
C GLY A 610 31.81 8.67 30.87
N CYS A 611 31.05 7.58 30.75
CA CYS A 611 29.59 7.63 30.71
C CYS A 611 29.00 8.13 32.05
N ASP A 612 27.90 8.89 32.02
CA ASP A 612 27.30 9.49 33.22
C ASP A 612 26.38 8.51 33.97
N LEU A 613 25.49 7.86 33.21
CA LEU A 613 24.42 6.99 33.69
C LEU A 613 24.47 5.64 32.97
N LEU A 614 24.15 4.58 33.69
CA LEU A 614 24.33 3.19 33.24
C LEU A 614 23.03 2.43 33.43
N GLN A 615 22.60 1.67 32.41
CA GLN A 615 21.40 0.85 32.46
C GLN A 615 21.65 -0.52 31.81
N GLY A 616 21.20 -1.59 32.47
CA GLY A 616 21.37 -2.94 31.95
C GLY A 616 21.17 -4.05 32.97
N GLU A 617 21.21 -5.29 32.46
CA GLU A 617 20.95 -6.51 33.22
C GLU A 617 22.02 -6.78 34.30
N ALA A 618 23.24 -6.27 34.13
CA ALA A 618 24.31 -6.28 35.14
C ALA A 618 23.93 -5.51 36.43
N ILE A 619 23.12 -4.46 36.30
CA ILE A 619 22.70 -3.61 37.42
C ILE A 619 21.45 -4.20 38.05
N SER A 620 20.43 -4.46 37.21
CA SER A 620 19.25 -5.27 37.48
C SER A 620 18.44 -5.46 36.19
N VAL A 621 17.77 -6.60 36.06
CA VAL A 621 16.60 -6.74 35.19
C VAL A 621 15.47 -5.80 35.66
N PRO A 622 14.48 -5.45 34.81
CA PRO A 622 13.31 -4.67 35.23
C PRO A 622 12.52 -5.37 36.37
N LEU A 623 12.11 -4.61 37.39
CA LEU A 623 11.49 -5.12 38.63
C LEU A 623 10.09 -4.53 38.88
N PRO A 624 9.14 -5.28 39.48
CA PRO A 624 7.94 -4.68 40.07
C PRO A 624 8.29 -3.65 41.15
N ALA A 625 7.46 -2.62 41.33
CA ALA A 625 7.73 -1.49 42.24
C ALA A 625 8.19 -1.90 43.66
N ALA A 626 7.55 -2.91 44.27
CA ALA A 626 7.94 -3.39 45.60
C ALA A 626 9.39 -3.93 45.65
N LYS A 627 9.84 -4.64 44.61
CA LYS A 627 11.22 -5.13 44.50
C LYS A 627 12.22 -4.02 44.17
N MET A 628 11.79 -2.97 43.47
CA MET A 628 12.59 -1.75 43.34
C MET A 628 12.79 -1.08 44.71
N SER A 629 11.74 -0.93 45.53
CA SER A 629 11.87 -0.41 46.91
C SER A 629 12.84 -1.26 47.76
N GLU A 630 12.81 -2.59 47.66
CA GLU A 630 13.77 -3.49 48.31
C GLU A 630 15.22 -3.27 47.83
N LEU A 631 15.42 -3.11 46.52
CA LEU A 631 16.73 -2.84 45.91
C LEU A 631 17.30 -1.48 46.36
N LEU A 632 16.46 -0.43 46.39
CA LEU A 632 16.85 0.90 46.83
C LEU A 632 17.27 0.91 48.31
N ARG A 633 16.45 0.32 49.19
CA ARG A 633 16.74 0.24 50.64
C ARG A 633 18.00 -0.59 50.91
N SER A 634 18.20 -1.71 50.20
CA SER A 634 19.39 -2.55 50.38
C SER A 634 20.67 -1.88 49.88
N ARG A 635 20.65 -1.19 48.73
CA ARG A 635 21.83 -0.40 48.28
C ARG A 635 22.08 0.84 49.15
N ALA A 636 21.05 1.44 49.74
CA ALA A 636 21.22 2.51 50.73
C ALA A 636 21.91 2.00 52.01
N ALA A 637 21.52 0.83 52.52
CA ALA A 637 22.14 0.20 53.68
C ALA A 637 23.56 -0.37 53.40
N ALA A 638 23.86 -0.74 52.16
CA ALA A 638 25.15 -1.29 51.75
C ALA A 638 26.24 -0.22 51.50
N ARG A 639 25.90 1.08 51.50
CA ARG A 639 26.91 2.15 51.45
C ARG A 639 27.72 2.15 52.75
N PRO A 640 29.06 1.98 52.71
CA PRO A 640 29.88 2.15 53.90
C PRO A 640 29.69 3.57 54.46
N SER A 641 29.50 3.69 55.77
CA SER A 641 29.49 4.97 56.46
C SER A 641 30.91 5.56 56.45
N ALA A 642 31.24 6.28 55.37
CA ALA A 642 32.50 7.02 55.29
C ALA A 642 32.59 7.97 56.49
N PRO A 643 33.71 8.00 57.24
CA PRO A 643 33.89 8.98 58.30
C PRO A 643 33.83 10.40 57.71
N PRO A 644 33.39 11.41 58.47
CA PRO A 644 33.22 12.76 57.96
C PRO A 644 34.58 13.42 57.67
N THR A 645 35.08 13.22 56.45
CA THR A 645 36.31 13.86 55.95
C THR A 645 36.06 15.35 55.77
N THR A 646 36.38 16.14 56.80
CA THR A 646 36.35 17.61 56.75
C THR A 646 37.46 18.12 55.82
N LEU A 647 37.14 18.24 54.54
CA LEU A 647 37.97 18.99 53.60
C LEU A 647 37.83 20.50 53.86
N PRO A 648 38.94 21.26 54.01
CA PRO A 648 38.88 22.71 54.12
C PRO A 648 38.45 23.35 52.77
N PRO A 649 37.95 24.59 52.78
CA PRO A 649 37.50 25.27 51.56
C PRO A 649 38.69 25.63 50.66
N THR A 650 38.87 24.87 49.57
CA THR A 650 39.89 25.16 48.54
C THR A 650 39.49 26.40 47.73
N THR A 651 40.13 27.53 47.97
CA THR A 651 40.03 28.73 47.13
C THR A 651 40.69 28.49 45.77
N LEU A 652 39.94 28.70 44.68
CA LEU A 652 40.50 28.70 43.32
C LEU A 652 41.48 29.88 43.13
N PRO A 653 42.72 29.65 42.63
CA PRO A 653 43.60 30.72 42.21
C PRO A 653 43.19 31.26 40.82
N PRO A 654 43.39 32.57 40.53
CA PRO A 654 43.06 33.15 39.24
C PRO A 654 44.03 32.66 38.15
N THR A 655 43.48 32.21 37.01
CA THR A 655 44.28 31.70 35.88
C THR A 655 44.91 32.82 35.07
N THR A 656 46.20 33.10 35.30
CA THR A 656 47.00 33.97 34.43
C THR A 656 47.44 33.22 33.18
N LEU A 657 47.06 33.71 32.00
CA LEU A 657 47.61 33.22 30.73
C LEU A 657 49.09 33.65 30.59
N PRO A 658 50.02 32.75 30.21
CA PRO A 658 51.41 33.11 29.97
C PRO A 658 51.56 33.84 28.63
N ALA A 659 52.41 34.87 28.61
CA ALA A 659 52.83 35.52 27.37
C ALA A 659 54.05 34.80 26.77
N SER A 660 54.06 34.64 25.45
CA SER A 660 55.24 34.21 24.67
C SER A 660 55.40 35.11 23.45
N GLU A 661 56.63 35.52 23.16
CA GLU A 661 56.91 36.60 22.21
C GLU A 661 57.08 36.16 20.73
N ARG A 662 56.96 37.17 19.87
CA ARG A 662 57.35 37.37 18.45
C ARG A 662 58.39 36.36 17.89
N ALA A 663 58.48 36.08 16.59
CA ALA A 663 58.28 36.93 15.38
C ALA A 663 58.15 36.04 14.11
N PRO A 664 58.22 36.53 12.84
CA PRO A 664 58.19 37.91 12.33
C PRO A 664 57.04 38.13 11.32
N ALA A 665 57.09 39.21 10.53
CA ALA A 665 56.07 39.58 9.54
C ALA A 665 56.63 39.56 8.11
N GLU A 666 55.79 39.22 7.12
CA GLU A 666 56.07 39.51 5.71
C GLU A 666 54.76 39.72 4.90
N TRP A 667 54.87 40.50 3.81
CA TRP A 667 53.86 40.87 2.82
C TRP A 667 52.46 41.34 3.26
N ALA A 668 52.35 42.67 3.42
CA ALA A 668 51.12 43.42 3.15
C ALA A 668 51.03 43.82 1.67
N GLY A 669 49.80 43.98 1.14
CA GLY A 669 49.56 44.63 -0.16
C GLY A 669 48.08 44.60 -0.57
N GLY A 670 47.46 45.77 -0.85
CA GLY A 670 46.09 45.84 -1.39
C GLY A 670 45.12 46.80 -0.67
N LEU A 671 45.34 48.10 -0.89
CA LEU A 671 44.44 49.26 -0.71
C LEU A 671 42.97 49.07 -1.20
N PRO A 672 42.01 49.99 -0.92
CA PRO A 672 41.95 51.07 0.10
C PRO A 672 40.56 51.21 0.82
N ARG A 673 40.45 52.21 1.72
CA ARG A 673 39.18 52.84 2.13
C ARG A 673 38.89 54.12 1.32
N GLY A 674 37.61 54.47 1.18
CA GLY A 674 37.14 55.85 1.40
C GLY A 674 36.58 56.64 0.20
N GLY A 675 35.43 57.29 0.42
CA GLY A 675 34.82 58.28 -0.49
C GLY A 675 33.45 58.75 0.01
N LEU A 676 33.32 60.03 0.38
CA LEU A 676 32.06 60.78 0.55
C LEU A 676 31.95 61.75 -0.66
N THR A 677 30.87 62.46 -1.02
CA THR A 677 29.53 62.81 -0.47
C THR A 677 28.49 62.71 -1.64
N ASP A 678 27.23 63.15 -1.66
CA ASP A 678 26.34 63.92 -0.77
C ASP A 678 24.84 63.62 -1.11
N GLY A 679 23.89 64.18 -0.34
CA GLY A 679 22.85 65.01 -0.96
C GLY A 679 21.44 64.44 -1.22
N GLY A 680 20.48 64.82 -0.35
CA GLY A 680 19.27 65.49 -0.84
C GLY A 680 17.90 64.77 -0.89
N LYS A 681 17.02 65.20 0.04
CA LYS A 681 15.55 65.32 -0.05
C LYS A 681 14.61 64.10 0.02
N VAL A 682 13.50 64.38 0.70
CA VAL A 682 12.29 63.59 0.95
C VAL A 682 11.08 64.31 0.31
N PRO A 683 9.98 63.61 -0.02
CA PRO A 683 8.61 64.18 0.02
C PRO A 683 7.75 63.54 1.15
N GLY A 684 6.91 64.34 1.82
CA GLY A 684 5.91 63.91 2.83
C GLY A 684 4.57 63.49 2.21
N GLU A 685 3.42 63.40 2.90
CA GLU A 685 3.00 63.56 4.32
C GLU A 685 1.67 62.74 4.50
N GLY A 686 1.09 62.51 5.69
CA GLY A 686 1.47 62.85 7.07
C GLY A 686 0.26 63.05 8.02
N ARG A 687 0.56 63.28 9.31
CA ARG A 687 -0.30 63.83 10.41
C ARG A 687 -1.50 63.06 11.01
N ALA A 688 -1.55 63.10 12.36
CA ALA A 688 -2.67 62.89 13.30
C ALA A 688 -3.32 61.48 13.40
N GLY A 689 -3.89 61.05 14.53
CA GLY A 689 -3.92 61.63 15.90
C GLY A 689 -5.01 61.00 16.80
N GLY A 690 -4.84 61.04 18.15
CA GLY A 690 -5.77 60.44 19.15
C GLY A 690 -5.50 58.95 19.44
N GLU A 691 -5.67 58.36 20.64
CA GLU A 691 -6.57 58.61 21.79
C GLU A 691 -8.07 58.39 21.47
N THR A 692 -8.88 57.67 22.26
CA THR A 692 -8.66 57.07 23.61
C THR A 692 -9.45 55.76 23.82
N ALA A 693 -9.24 55.11 24.99
CA ALA A 693 -9.91 53.89 25.45
C ALA A 693 -11.42 54.04 25.79
N GLY A 694 -12.14 52.92 25.99
CA GLY A 694 -13.51 52.92 26.54
C GLY A 694 -14.20 51.55 26.55
N GLY A 695 -14.05 50.76 27.62
CA GLY A 695 -14.38 49.34 27.65
C GLY A 695 -15.83 48.89 27.96
N GLY A 696 -16.02 47.57 27.86
CA GLY A 696 -17.07 46.78 28.53
C GLY A 696 -18.45 46.68 27.86
N VAL A 697 -19.36 45.80 28.32
CA VAL A 697 -19.17 44.57 29.12
C VAL A 697 -20.43 43.67 29.02
N ALA A 698 -20.24 42.34 28.94
CA ALA A 698 -21.14 41.22 29.26
C ALA A 698 -22.63 41.15 28.81
N GLY A 699 -23.07 39.91 28.52
CA GLY A 699 -24.48 39.45 28.58
C GLY A 699 -25.23 39.34 27.24
N GLY A 700 -25.94 38.24 26.91
CA GLY A 700 -25.91 36.90 27.52
C GLY A 700 -27.20 36.08 27.37
N VAL A 701 -27.06 34.81 26.96
CA VAL A 701 -27.99 33.66 27.19
C VAL A 701 -29.36 33.66 26.48
N GLY A 702 -29.78 32.48 25.99
CA GLY A 702 -31.15 32.15 25.55
C GLY A 702 -31.27 31.96 24.02
N SER A 703 -31.56 30.82 23.38
CA SER A 703 -32.24 29.53 23.67
C SER A 703 -33.48 29.38 22.78
N ALA A 704 -33.49 28.34 21.92
CA ALA A 704 -34.67 27.59 21.43
C ALA A 704 -35.74 28.37 20.60
N GLU A 705 -36.66 27.75 19.82
CA GLU A 705 -36.94 26.34 19.55
C GLU A 705 -37.52 26.10 18.12
N ALA A 706 -38.02 24.88 17.88
CA ALA A 706 -38.41 24.23 16.61
C ALA A 706 -39.44 24.92 15.68
N GLY A 707 -39.43 24.50 14.40
CA GLY A 707 -40.51 24.74 13.42
C GLY A 707 -40.35 23.92 12.11
N ARG A 708 -41.41 23.22 11.68
CA ARG A 708 -41.56 22.39 10.45
C ARG A 708 -42.95 22.69 9.83
N PRO A 709 -43.30 22.22 8.61
CA PRO A 709 -42.59 22.27 7.32
C PRO A 709 -43.58 22.78 6.22
N ASP A 710 -43.63 22.11 5.04
CA ASP A 710 -44.64 22.22 3.97
C ASP A 710 -44.64 23.54 3.14
N SER A 711 -45.02 23.59 1.84
CA SER A 711 -45.56 22.57 0.92
C SER A 711 -45.14 22.81 -0.55
N LEU A 712 -45.22 21.77 -1.40
CA LEU A 712 -45.27 21.86 -2.88
C LEU A 712 -46.71 22.21 -3.34
N PRO A 713 -46.92 22.83 -4.52
CA PRO A 713 -47.23 22.00 -5.71
C PRO A 713 -46.84 22.59 -7.11
N THR A 714 -46.91 21.72 -8.13
CA THR A 714 -47.27 21.89 -9.58
C THR A 714 -47.11 23.23 -10.32
N GLY A 715 -46.75 23.28 -11.61
CA GLY A 715 -46.55 22.22 -12.61
C GLY A 715 -46.68 22.77 -14.06
N ASP A 716 -46.45 21.91 -15.06
CA ASP A 716 -46.89 22.01 -16.50
C ASP A 716 -46.46 23.25 -17.35
N GLU A 717 -46.36 23.22 -18.69
CA GLU A 717 -46.20 22.13 -19.68
C GLU A 717 -45.52 22.69 -20.98
N ALA A 718 -45.12 21.77 -21.88
CA ALA A 718 -45.01 21.88 -23.35
C ALA A 718 -44.45 23.14 -24.09
N GLY A 719 -43.66 22.90 -25.15
CA GLY A 719 -43.31 23.93 -26.16
C GLY A 719 -42.29 23.49 -27.21
N ALA A 720 -42.73 23.27 -28.46
CA ALA A 720 -41.89 22.74 -29.56
C ALA A 720 -40.96 23.79 -30.21
N GLY A 721 -39.97 23.33 -31.00
CA GLY A 721 -39.17 24.15 -31.93
C GLY A 721 -39.90 24.43 -33.27
N PRO A 722 -39.24 24.52 -34.45
CA PRO A 722 -37.83 24.22 -34.74
C PRO A 722 -37.09 25.15 -35.76
N GLY A 723 -35.79 24.90 -35.99
CA GLY A 723 -35.16 24.99 -37.32
C GLY A 723 -34.46 26.28 -37.76
N GLY A 724 -33.48 26.14 -38.69
CA GLY A 724 -32.76 27.23 -39.36
C GLY A 724 -31.36 26.85 -39.87
N ARG A 725 -30.99 27.20 -41.12
CA ARG A 725 -29.67 26.96 -41.74
C ARG A 725 -29.18 28.19 -42.53
N GLY A 726 -27.86 28.34 -42.66
CA GLY A 726 -27.17 29.38 -43.47
C GLY A 726 -25.89 29.80 -42.74
N GLN A 727 -24.63 29.50 -43.11
CA GLN A 727 -23.89 29.32 -44.37
C GLN A 727 -23.50 30.61 -45.14
N GLN A 728 -22.18 30.90 -45.07
CA GLN A 728 -21.25 31.32 -46.14
C GLN A 728 -20.86 32.80 -46.40
N GLN A 729 -19.51 32.96 -46.48
CA GLN A 729 -18.68 33.85 -47.33
C GLN A 729 -18.49 35.35 -46.98
N GLY A 730 -17.24 35.84 -47.17
CA GLY A 730 -16.84 37.25 -47.03
C GLY A 730 -15.33 37.46 -46.73
N VAL A 731 -14.45 37.41 -47.75
CA VAL A 731 -12.98 37.60 -47.66
C VAL A 731 -12.51 38.36 -48.93
N PRO A 732 -11.73 39.47 -48.86
CA PRO A 732 -10.26 39.45 -49.11
C PRO A 732 -9.47 40.66 -48.47
N ALA A 733 -8.16 40.93 -48.60
CA ALA A 733 -6.97 40.28 -49.23
C ALA A 733 -5.61 40.90 -48.76
N ARG A 734 -4.51 40.11 -48.83
CA ARG A 734 -3.07 40.51 -49.10
C ARG A 734 -2.31 41.41 -48.09
N SER A 735 -0.96 41.49 -48.01
CA SER A 735 0.24 40.62 -48.29
C SER A 735 1.53 41.43 -48.00
N GLY A 736 2.76 40.95 -47.71
CA GLY A 736 3.38 39.61 -47.59
C GLY A 736 4.85 39.57 -48.11
N ARG A 737 5.74 38.69 -47.58
CA ARG A 737 7.23 38.53 -47.82
C ARG A 737 8.14 39.42 -46.93
N ARG A 738 9.47 39.19 -46.69
CA ARG A 738 10.59 38.25 -47.08
C ARG A 738 11.47 38.02 -45.79
N ILE A 739 12.24 36.95 -45.47
CA ILE A 739 13.30 36.08 -46.07
C ILE A 739 14.73 36.70 -46.13
N GLU A 740 15.77 35.83 -46.10
CA GLU A 740 17.25 35.99 -46.09
C GLU A 740 17.87 36.26 -44.68
N GLY A 741 19.03 35.78 -44.20
CA GLY A 741 20.11 34.79 -44.55
C GLY A 741 21.10 34.68 -43.33
N ARG A 742 21.98 33.70 -43.00
CA ARG A 742 22.72 32.54 -43.59
C ARG A 742 23.84 32.87 -44.61
N PRO A 743 24.99 32.15 -44.71
CA PRO A 743 25.52 30.92 -44.02
C PRO A 743 27.04 31.09 -43.62
N PRO A 744 28.01 30.15 -43.81
CA PRO A 744 28.08 28.67 -43.75
C PRO A 744 28.92 28.25 -42.50
N SER A 745 29.71 27.17 -42.34
CA SER A 745 30.11 25.89 -43.03
C SER A 745 30.52 24.90 -41.89
N ARG A 746 30.91 23.61 -42.00
CA ARG A 746 31.34 22.60 -43.02
C ARG A 746 30.80 21.21 -42.56
N SER A 747 30.82 20.09 -43.30
CA SER A 747 31.03 19.77 -44.74
C SER A 747 30.26 18.49 -45.04
#